data_AF-A4JMF3-F1
#
_entry.id   AF-A4JMF3-F1
#
_cell.length_a   1.000
_cell.length_b   1.000
_cell.length_c   1.000
_cell.angle_alpha   90.00
_cell.angle_beta   90.00
_cell.angle_gamma   90.00
#
_symmetry.space_group_name_H-M   'P 1'
#
loop_
_entity.id
_entity.type
_entity.pdbx_description
1 polymer ?
#
loop_
_entity_poly.entity_id
_entity_poly.type
_entity_poly.pdbx_seq_one_letter_code
_entity_poly.pdbx_strand_id
1 'polypeptide(L)'
;MIVGTAGHIDHGKTTLVRALTGVDTDRLKEEKARGISIELGYAYTPLENGDVLGLIDVPGHEKLIHTMAAGACGIDFALVVIAADDGVMPQTREHLAILQLLGVTHGAVALTKCDRVDAARVGAVRDEIAAWLHGSTLDGAPVFDTCATRADDAGVAALKRHLADAAFAWRARRDDGLFRLAVDRVFTLAGQGTVVTGTAFAGRVTTGDTLAIVRTGRAARVRSIHAQNRPVDTGHAGERCALNLAGVEKADVERGDTVADARLVATSPRLDVELTLLADAGLTLTHWAPLHVHLGTLHRVAHVALLDGDMLAAGQRMRVQLVFDEPVFALPGDRFIVRNPQATRTVGGGRVLDPFGPARKRRTPARRAWLDALATWLDEGRLDALLAQAPLGIARATLTHLTGFAPDALALPTDALSIGQRERGASNDGNVIARAHWQALQARAIDTLRAYHERVPDEQGLDAARLRRMAAPLVGDALWRALVDALVDGGDVTRSGPWLHLPTHAVSFDAREDALAQQLLPPIHAGRFDPPWVRDLARETGTAEDAVRALLRKLARRGDVHQVVRDLFYHAEVVRELAALVAELAPMHGGGLDAATFRDATGLGRKRAIQILEFFDRVGYTRFHRDLHFLRPDSGWAGIQA
;
A
#
# COMPACT_ATOMS: atom_id res chain seq x y z
N MET A 1 -21.46 1.73 -20.35
CA MET A 1 -22.30 1.21 -19.25
C MET A 1 -22.49 -0.30 -19.45
N ILE A 2 -22.29 -1.10 -18.40
CA ILE A 2 -22.52 -2.55 -18.42
C ILE A 2 -23.84 -2.88 -17.71
N VAL A 3 -24.77 -3.50 -18.44
CA VAL A 3 -26.06 -4.01 -17.93
C VAL A 3 -25.92 -5.50 -17.66
N GLY A 4 -26.25 -5.94 -16.45
CA GLY A 4 -26.32 -7.37 -16.14
C GLY A 4 -27.75 -7.85 -16.02
N THR A 5 -28.07 -8.97 -16.65
CA THR A 5 -29.38 -9.60 -16.50
C THR A 5 -29.46 -10.34 -15.17
N ALA A 6 -30.61 -10.25 -14.49
CA ALA A 6 -30.91 -10.99 -13.27
C ALA A 6 -32.30 -11.59 -13.37
N GLY A 7 -32.44 -12.88 -13.08
CA GLY A 7 -33.75 -13.52 -13.09
C GLY A 7 -33.68 -15.04 -13.04
N HIS A 8 -34.80 -15.66 -12.72
CA HIS A 8 -34.96 -17.11 -12.71
C HIS A 8 -34.66 -17.75 -14.07
N ILE A 9 -34.34 -19.04 -14.06
CA ILE A 9 -34.27 -19.85 -15.28
C ILE A 9 -35.60 -19.76 -16.05
N ASP A 10 -35.54 -19.83 -17.39
CA ASP A 10 -36.71 -19.80 -18.29
C ASP A 10 -37.62 -18.57 -18.22
N HIS A 11 -37.19 -17.50 -17.55
CA HIS A 11 -37.84 -16.19 -17.60
C HIS A 11 -37.48 -15.37 -18.87
N GLY A 12 -36.80 -15.97 -19.85
CA GLY A 12 -36.54 -15.32 -21.14
C GLY A 12 -35.39 -14.31 -21.17
N LYS A 13 -34.41 -14.38 -20.24
CA LYS A 13 -33.22 -13.52 -20.20
C LYS A 13 -32.47 -13.48 -21.54
N THR A 14 -32.03 -14.64 -22.03
CA THR A 14 -31.27 -14.80 -23.28
C THR A 14 -32.08 -14.32 -24.50
N THR A 15 -33.36 -14.67 -24.55
CA THR A 15 -34.28 -14.19 -25.60
C THR A 15 -34.39 -12.66 -25.61
N LEU A 16 -34.49 -12.05 -24.44
CA LEU A 16 -34.55 -10.59 -24.30
C LEU A 16 -33.23 -9.93 -24.70
N VAL A 17 -32.08 -10.49 -24.29
CA VAL A 17 -30.75 -9.99 -24.70
C VAL A 17 -30.61 -10.03 -26.21
N ARG A 18 -31.04 -11.13 -26.85
CA ARG A 18 -31.06 -11.25 -28.32
C ARG A 18 -31.99 -10.22 -28.96
N ALA A 19 -33.17 -9.98 -28.41
CA ALA A 19 -34.10 -8.96 -28.93
C ALA A 19 -33.54 -7.53 -28.81
N LEU A 20 -32.79 -7.24 -27.74
CA LEU A 20 -32.19 -5.92 -27.51
C LEU A 20 -30.97 -5.67 -28.40
N THR A 21 -30.13 -6.69 -28.59
CA THR A 21 -28.77 -6.56 -29.18
C THR A 21 -28.60 -7.21 -30.56
N GLY A 22 -29.48 -8.13 -30.94
CA GLY A 22 -29.33 -8.99 -32.11
C GLY A 22 -28.30 -10.13 -31.93
N VAL A 23 -27.62 -10.22 -30.79
CA VAL A 23 -26.57 -11.22 -30.53
C VAL A 23 -27.13 -12.41 -29.77
N ASP A 24 -26.79 -13.62 -30.23
CA ASP A 24 -27.07 -14.88 -29.51
C ASP A 24 -25.97 -15.12 -28.46
N THR A 25 -26.35 -15.11 -27.18
CA THR A 25 -25.41 -15.25 -26.06
C THR A 25 -25.07 -16.69 -25.73
N ASP A 26 -25.92 -17.66 -26.09
CA ASP A 26 -25.65 -19.08 -25.90
C ASP A 26 -24.66 -19.56 -26.98
N ARG A 27 -23.43 -19.87 -26.58
CA ARG A 27 -22.34 -20.20 -27.51
C ARG A 27 -22.00 -21.68 -27.50
N LEU A 28 -22.20 -22.37 -26.37
CA LEU A 28 -21.87 -23.77 -26.23
C LEU A 28 -22.97 -24.66 -26.83
N LYS A 29 -22.56 -25.77 -27.43
CA LYS A 29 -23.51 -26.78 -27.95
C LYS A 29 -24.43 -27.30 -26.85
N GLU A 30 -23.92 -27.41 -25.63
CA GLU A 30 -24.68 -27.85 -24.45
C GLU A 30 -25.73 -26.82 -24.00
N GLU A 31 -25.42 -25.52 -24.07
CA GLU A 31 -26.37 -24.43 -23.76
C GLU A 31 -27.57 -24.51 -24.71
N LYS A 32 -27.30 -24.63 -26.01
CA LYS A 32 -28.33 -24.73 -27.06
C LYS A 32 -29.17 -26.01 -26.96
N ALA A 33 -28.55 -27.12 -26.55
CA ALA A 33 -29.24 -28.40 -26.40
C ALA A 33 -30.14 -28.46 -25.17
N ARG A 34 -29.77 -27.77 -24.08
CA ARG A 34 -30.49 -27.79 -22.80
C ARG A 34 -31.38 -26.57 -22.57
N GLY A 35 -31.23 -25.50 -23.36
CA GLY A 35 -31.97 -24.24 -23.19
C GLY A 35 -31.55 -23.46 -21.94
N ILE A 36 -30.35 -23.72 -21.40
CA ILE A 36 -29.83 -23.08 -20.18
C ILE A 36 -28.47 -22.44 -20.46
N SER A 37 -28.26 -21.19 -20.05
CA SER A 37 -26.95 -20.54 -20.12
C SER A 37 -26.02 -21.10 -19.03
N ILE A 38 -24.82 -21.52 -19.42
CA ILE A 38 -23.83 -22.21 -18.57
C ILE A 38 -22.66 -21.26 -18.28
N GLU A 39 -22.16 -20.58 -19.31
CA GLU A 39 -21.17 -19.51 -19.20
C GLU A 39 -21.83 -18.12 -19.19
N LEU A 40 -21.06 -17.10 -18.83
CA LEU A 40 -21.49 -15.71 -18.98
C LEU A 40 -21.57 -15.37 -20.48
N GLY A 41 -22.76 -14.97 -20.92
CA GLY A 41 -22.99 -14.44 -22.25
C GLY A 41 -22.63 -12.97 -22.31
N TYR A 42 -21.98 -12.52 -23.39
CA TYR A 42 -21.66 -11.11 -23.58
C TYR A 42 -22.15 -10.64 -24.95
N ALA A 43 -22.96 -9.58 -24.93
CA ALA A 43 -23.44 -8.89 -26.10
C ALA A 43 -23.12 -7.40 -26.00
N TYR A 44 -22.73 -6.78 -27.11
CA TYR A 44 -22.34 -5.36 -27.14
C TYR A 44 -23.12 -4.68 -28.25
N THR A 45 -23.76 -3.56 -27.92
CA THR A 45 -24.53 -2.75 -28.88
C THR A 45 -23.95 -1.33 -28.93
N PRO A 46 -23.44 -0.87 -30.08
CA PRO A 46 -23.03 0.52 -30.24
C PRO A 46 -24.22 1.48 -30.05
N LEU A 47 -23.96 2.60 -29.40
CA LEU A 47 -24.90 3.70 -29.23
C LEU A 47 -24.58 4.84 -30.22
N GLU A 48 -25.56 5.71 -30.45
CA GLU A 48 -25.45 6.81 -31.44
C GLU A 48 -24.33 7.81 -31.11
N ASN A 49 -23.98 7.96 -29.83
CA ASN A 49 -22.90 8.84 -29.39
C ASN A 49 -21.49 8.22 -29.49
N GLY A 50 -21.37 6.97 -29.96
CA GLY A 50 -20.10 6.23 -30.05
C GLY A 50 -19.76 5.37 -28.83
N ASP A 51 -20.52 5.48 -27.73
CA ASP A 51 -20.41 4.59 -26.59
C ASP A 51 -20.93 3.19 -26.93
N VAL A 52 -20.65 2.22 -26.07
CA VAL A 52 -21.13 0.85 -26.21
C VAL A 52 -21.90 0.44 -24.95
N LEU A 53 -23.09 -0.08 -25.18
CA LEU A 53 -23.90 -0.74 -24.17
C LEU A 53 -23.51 -2.22 -24.13
N GLY A 54 -22.89 -2.64 -23.03
CA GLY A 54 -22.58 -4.04 -22.78
C GLY A 54 -23.72 -4.73 -22.04
N LEU A 55 -24.18 -5.87 -22.51
CA LEU A 55 -25.12 -6.75 -21.82
C LEU A 55 -24.39 -8.02 -21.41
N ILE A 56 -24.45 -8.33 -20.11
CA ILE A 56 -23.97 -9.58 -19.54
C ILE A 56 -25.18 -10.45 -19.25
N ASP A 57 -25.29 -11.55 -19.98
CA ASP A 57 -26.29 -12.58 -19.71
C ASP A 57 -25.77 -13.51 -18.61
N VAL A 58 -26.36 -13.39 -17.43
CA VAL A 58 -25.93 -14.11 -16.25
C VAL A 58 -26.71 -15.42 -16.14
N PRO A 59 -26.04 -16.57 -15.93
CA PRO A 59 -26.72 -17.84 -15.78
C PRO A 59 -27.65 -17.82 -14.57
N GLY A 60 -28.90 -18.25 -14.77
CA GLY A 60 -29.93 -18.17 -13.73
C GLY A 60 -29.92 -19.31 -12.71
N HIS A 61 -29.08 -20.34 -12.91
CA HIS A 61 -29.14 -21.57 -12.13
C HIS A 61 -28.34 -21.44 -10.81
N GLU A 62 -28.90 -21.92 -9.71
CA GLU A 62 -28.28 -21.96 -8.37
C GLU A 62 -26.83 -22.49 -8.33
N LYS A 63 -26.48 -23.50 -9.15
CA LYS A 63 -25.14 -24.08 -9.22
C LYS A 63 -24.13 -23.19 -9.92
N LEU A 64 -24.59 -22.20 -10.68
CA LEU A 64 -23.78 -21.30 -11.50
C LEU A 64 -23.62 -19.91 -10.87
N ILE A 65 -23.99 -19.74 -9.59
CA ILE A 65 -23.83 -18.45 -8.91
C ILE A 65 -22.35 -18.04 -8.79
N HIS A 66 -21.42 -18.99 -8.70
CA HIS A 66 -19.99 -18.68 -8.75
C HIS A 66 -19.56 -18.05 -10.09
N THR A 67 -20.22 -18.44 -11.19
CA THR A 67 -20.06 -17.86 -12.52
C THR A 67 -20.76 -16.51 -12.62
N MET A 68 -21.97 -16.37 -12.06
CA MET A 68 -22.64 -15.07 -11.91
C MET A 68 -21.77 -14.07 -11.17
N ALA A 69 -21.27 -14.42 -9.97
CA ALA A 69 -20.55 -13.50 -9.11
C ALA A 69 -19.33 -12.89 -9.82
N ALA A 70 -18.59 -13.72 -10.56
CA ALA A 70 -17.45 -13.26 -11.36
C ALA A 70 -17.85 -12.29 -12.48
N GLY A 71 -18.99 -12.50 -13.14
CA GLY A 71 -19.51 -11.59 -14.16
C GLY A 71 -20.14 -10.33 -13.59
N ALA A 72 -20.60 -10.40 -12.34
CA ALA A 72 -21.37 -9.33 -11.72
C ALA A 72 -20.54 -8.17 -11.19
N CYS A 73 -19.25 -8.37 -10.91
CA CYS A 73 -18.40 -7.33 -10.34
C CYS A 73 -18.12 -6.13 -11.27
N GLY A 74 -18.51 -6.22 -12.54
CA GLY A 74 -18.45 -5.13 -13.52
C GLY A 74 -19.79 -4.50 -13.88
N ILE A 75 -20.91 -4.96 -13.29
CA ILE A 75 -22.23 -4.46 -13.63
C ILE A 75 -22.42 -3.05 -13.07
N ASP A 76 -22.91 -2.16 -13.92
CA ASP A 76 -23.29 -0.79 -13.58
C ASP A 76 -24.81 -0.68 -13.34
N PHE A 77 -25.59 -1.47 -14.08
CA PHE A 77 -27.05 -1.38 -14.13
C PHE A 77 -27.70 -2.78 -14.13
N ALA A 78 -28.71 -2.99 -13.29
CA ALA A 78 -29.44 -4.26 -13.20
C ALA A 78 -30.63 -4.30 -14.17
N LEU A 79 -30.72 -5.33 -15.01
CA LEU A 79 -31.93 -5.65 -15.76
C LEU A 79 -32.60 -6.89 -15.15
N VAL A 80 -33.63 -6.68 -14.34
CA VAL A 80 -34.35 -7.76 -13.66
C VAL A 80 -35.43 -8.32 -14.58
N VAL A 81 -35.31 -9.58 -14.97
CA VAL A 81 -36.21 -10.26 -15.90
C VAL A 81 -37.14 -11.19 -15.13
N ILE A 82 -38.44 -10.90 -15.23
CA ILE A 82 -39.51 -11.59 -14.49
C ILE A 82 -40.52 -12.07 -15.50
N ALA A 83 -40.99 -13.31 -15.40
CA ALA A 83 -42.02 -13.82 -16.28
C ALA A 83 -43.40 -13.59 -15.66
N ALA A 84 -44.37 -13.14 -16.45
CA ALA A 84 -45.71 -12.80 -15.96
C ALA A 84 -46.54 -14.03 -15.56
N ASP A 85 -46.19 -15.22 -16.06
CA ASP A 85 -46.75 -16.49 -15.63
C ASP A 85 -46.31 -16.84 -14.20
N ASP A 86 -45.00 -16.78 -13.92
CA ASP A 86 -44.43 -17.22 -12.64
C ASP A 86 -44.40 -16.15 -11.54
N GLY A 87 -44.17 -14.88 -11.88
CA GLY A 87 -43.98 -13.80 -10.90
C GLY A 87 -42.57 -13.81 -10.26
N VAL A 88 -42.44 -13.29 -9.03
CA VAL A 88 -41.13 -13.11 -8.38
C VAL A 88 -40.63 -14.42 -7.78
N MET A 89 -39.66 -15.03 -8.44
CA MET A 89 -39.08 -16.32 -8.03
C MET A 89 -37.87 -16.18 -7.07
N PRO A 90 -37.56 -17.21 -6.25
CA PRO A 90 -36.44 -17.16 -5.30
C PRO A 90 -35.08 -16.85 -5.93
N GLN A 91 -34.78 -17.38 -7.13
CA GLN A 91 -33.54 -17.07 -7.84
C GLN A 91 -33.48 -15.60 -8.28
N THR A 92 -34.61 -15.01 -8.68
CA THR A 92 -34.70 -13.57 -8.98
C THR A 92 -34.35 -12.75 -7.74
N ARG A 93 -34.85 -13.15 -6.57
CA ARG A 93 -34.51 -12.51 -5.29
C ARG A 93 -33.03 -12.62 -4.95
N GLU A 94 -32.46 -13.82 -5.08
CA GLU A 94 -31.03 -14.04 -4.81
C GLU A 94 -30.13 -13.23 -5.77
N HIS A 95 -30.45 -13.22 -7.07
CA HIS A 95 -29.67 -12.45 -8.04
C HIS A 95 -29.70 -10.95 -7.75
N LEU A 96 -30.88 -10.40 -7.43
CA LEU A 96 -30.96 -8.99 -7.06
C LEU A 96 -30.15 -8.70 -5.79
N ALA A 97 -30.26 -9.55 -4.77
CA ALA A 97 -29.48 -9.40 -3.55
C ALA A 97 -27.96 -9.40 -3.83
N ILE A 98 -27.48 -10.28 -4.70
CA ILE A 98 -26.07 -10.31 -5.13
C ILE A 98 -25.67 -8.99 -5.79
N LEU A 99 -26.47 -8.49 -6.73
CA LEU A 99 -26.18 -7.23 -7.43
C LEU A 99 -26.15 -6.04 -6.45
N GLN A 100 -27.08 -6.00 -5.49
CA GLN A 100 -27.12 -4.97 -4.45
C GLN A 100 -25.91 -5.01 -3.53
N LEU A 101 -25.49 -6.20 -3.09
CA LEU A 101 -24.27 -6.39 -2.30
C LEU A 101 -23.03 -5.93 -3.07
N LEU A 102 -23.00 -6.18 -4.38
CA LEU A 102 -21.96 -5.70 -5.30
C LEU A 102 -22.10 -4.22 -5.69
N GLY A 103 -23.07 -3.49 -5.09
CA GLY A 103 -23.17 -2.04 -5.19
C GLY A 103 -23.97 -1.54 -6.39
N VAL A 104 -24.72 -2.40 -7.07
CA VAL A 104 -25.62 -1.98 -8.14
C VAL A 104 -26.86 -1.33 -7.53
N THR A 105 -27.03 -0.03 -7.80
CA THR A 105 -28.12 0.79 -7.25
C THR A 105 -29.10 1.30 -8.31
N HIS A 106 -28.83 1.04 -9.59
CA HIS A 106 -29.68 1.46 -10.70
C HIS A 106 -30.15 0.24 -11.46
N GLY A 107 -31.39 0.26 -11.96
CA GLY A 107 -31.95 -0.87 -12.67
C GLY A 107 -33.32 -0.62 -13.26
N ALA A 108 -33.76 -1.59 -14.05
CA ALA A 108 -35.09 -1.66 -14.64
C ALA A 108 -35.61 -3.09 -14.60
N VAL A 109 -36.93 -3.26 -14.66
CA VAL A 109 -37.59 -4.56 -14.69
C VAL A 109 -38.19 -4.81 -16.07
N ALA A 110 -37.87 -5.95 -16.65
CA ALA A 110 -38.53 -6.47 -17.84
C ALA A 110 -39.51 -7.57 -17.42
N LEU A 111 -40.81 -7.26 -17.50
CA LEU A 111 -41.87 -8.24 -17.34
C LEU A 111 -42.09 -8.94 -18.68
N THR A 112 -41.75 -10.21 -18.75
CA THR A 112 -41.74 -11.03 -19.97
C THR A 112 -42.94 -11.98 -20.01
N LYS A 113 -43.19 -12.59 -21.16
CA LYS A 113 -44.29 -13.55 -21.39
C LYS A 113 -45.69 -12.97 -21.11
N CYS A 114 -45.86 -11.65 -21.24
CA CYS A 114 -47.16 -11.01 -21.07
C CYS A 114 -48.20 -11.49 -22.10
N ASP A 115 -47.78 -12.08 -23.22
CA ASP A 115 -48.63 -12.71 -24.23
C ASP A 115 -49.29 -14.02 -23.76
N ARG A 116 -48.80 -14.62 -22.66
CA ARG A 116 -49.26 -15.93 -22.17
C ARG A 116 -50.29 -15.84 -21.05
N VAL A 117 -50.54 -14.64 -20.53
CA VAL A 117 -51.42 -14.41 -19.36
C VAL A 117 -52.40 -13.29 -19.66
N ASP A 118 -53.47 -13.20 -18.87
CA ASP A 118 -54.42 -12.10 -18.98
C ASP A 118 -53.90 -10.79 -18.33
N ALA A 119 -54.57 -9.68 -18.64
CA ALA A 119 -54.19 -8.37 -18.12
C ALA A 119 -54.30 -8.27 -16.58
N ALA A 120 -55.21 -9.05 -15.97
CA ALA A 120 -55.36 -9.08 -14.52
C ALA A 120 -54.13 -9.70 -13.85
N ARG A 121 -53.60 -10.79 -14.40
CA ARG A 121 -52.36 -11.42 -13.94
C ARG A 121 -51.15 -10.51 -14.13
N VAL A 122 -51.03 -9.82 -15.26
CA VAL A 122 -49.96 -8.82 -15.48
C VAL A 122 -50.01 -7.73 -14.40
N GLY A 123 -51.20 -7.19 -14.11
CA GLY A 123 -51.40 -6.21 -13.04
C GLY A 123 -50.98 -6.74 -11.67
N ALA A 124 -51.41 -7.95 -11.31
CA ALA A 124 -51.06 -8.58 -10.04
C ALA A 124 -49.54 -8.78 -9.87
N VAL A 125 -48.84 -9.21 -10.94
CA VAL A 125 -47.37 -9.37 -10.90
C VAL A 125 -46.67 -8.01 -10.83
N ARG A 126 -47.20 -6.96 -11.46
CA ARG A 126 -46.67 -5.59 -11.31
C ARG A 126 -46.74 -5.10 -9.86
N ASP A 127 -47.86 -5.34 -9.19
CA ASP A 127 -48.04 -5.01 -7.77
C ASP A 127 -47.09 -5.83 -6.88
N GLU A 128 -46.91 -7.13 -7.19
CA GLU A 128 -45.94 -8.00 -6.52
C GLU A 128 -44.50 -7.47 -6.64
N ILE A 129 -44.11 -7.04 -7.85
CA ILE A 129 -42.79 -6.46 -8.12
C ILE A 129 -42.61 -5.17 -7.32
N ALA A 130 -43.59 -4.27 -7.33
CA ALA A 130 -43.52 -3.01 -6.60
C ALA A 130 -43.38 -3.25 -5.10
N ALA A 131 -44.18 -4.17 -4.53
CA ALA A 131 -44.10 -4.53 -3.12
C ALA A 131 -42.76 -5.18 -2.75
N TRP A 132 -42.19 -6.01 -3.62
CA TRP A 132 -40.91 -6.66 -3.40
C TRP A 132 -39.72 -5.69 -3.48
N LEU A 133 -39.74 -4.74 -4.42
CA LEU A 133 -38.67 -3.76 -4.60
C LEU A 133 -38.73 -2.62 -3.59
N HIS A 134 -39.86 -2.45 -2.89
CA HIS A 134 -40.04 -1.39 -1.91
C HIS A 134 -38.97 -1.44 -0.80
N GLY A 135 -38.34 -0.31 -0.51
CA GLY A 135 -37.25 -0.19 0.47
C GLY A 135 -35.91 -0.77 0.01
N SER A 136 -35.81 -1.27 -1.22
CA SER A 136 -34.56 -1.72 -1.83
C SER A 136 -33.88 -0.60 -2.63
N THR A 137 -32.67 -0.84 -3.14
CA THR A 137 -32.00 0.16 -4.02
C THR A 137 -32.71 0.36 -5.37
N LEU A 138 -33.62 -0.53 -5.74
CA LEU A 138 -34.42 -0.44 -6.97
C LEU A 138 -35.87 -0.07 -6.69
N ASP A 139 -36.16 0.54 -5.54
CA ASP A 139 -37.49 1.07 -5.25
C ASP A 139 -37.87 2.10 -6.33
N GLY A 140 -39.08 1.97 -6.90
CA GLY A 140 -39.55 2.78 -8.00
C GLY A 140 -38.89 2.51 -9.37
N ALA A 141 -38.14 1.43 -9.53
CA ALA A 141 -37.55 1.07 -10.82
C ALA A 141 -38.63 0.87 -11.91
N PRO A 142 -38.41 1.37 -13.15
CA PRO A 142 -39.41 1.27 -14.21
C PRO A 142 -39.64 -0.18 -14.65
N VAL A 143 -40.91 -0.54 -14.86
CA VAL A 143 -41.35 -1.87 -15.28
C VAL A 143 -41.90 -1.84 -16.70
N PHE A 144 -41.22 -2.56 -17.60
CA PHE A 144 -41.56 -2.66 -19.02
C PHE A 144 -42.22 -4.01 -19.32
N ASP A 145 -43.43 -3.99 -19.88
CA ASP A 145 -44.09 -5.20 -20.38
C ASP A 145 -43.50 -5.55 -21.74
N THR A 146 -42.86 -6.70 -21.86
CA THR A 146 -42.07 -7.11 -23.02
C THR A 146 -42.52 -8.45 -23.56
N CYS A 147 -42.58 -8.55 -24.89
CA CYS A 147 -42.78 -9.82 -25.59
C CYS A 147 -41.63 -10.02 -26.59
N ALA A 148 -40.48 -10.50 -26.08
CA ALA A 148 -39.24 -10.61 -26.86
C ALA A 148 -39.29 -11.60 -28.05
N THR A 149 -40.33 -12.44 -28.13
CA THR A 149 -40.57 -13.35 -29.26
C THR A 149 -41.25 -12.67 -30.44
N ARG A 150 -41.91 -11.52 -30.23
CA ARG A 150 -42.58 -10.74 -31.27
C ARG A 150 -41.59 -9.75 -31.89
N ALA A 151 -41.52 -9.72 -33.22
CA ALA A 151 -40.78 -8.69 -33.94
C ALA A 151 -41.39 -7.31 -33.67
N ASP A 152 -40.55 -6.30 -33.47
CA ASP A 152 -40.94 -4.90 -33.24
C ASP A 152 -41.88 -4.69 -32.04
N ASP A 153 -41.71 -5.49 -30.99
CA ASP A 153 -42.44 -5.33 -29.74
C ASP A 153 -42.24 -3.93 -29.12
N ALA A 154 -43.34 -3.21 -28.89
CA ALA A 154 -43.30 -1.85 -28.34
C ALA A 154 -42.66 -1.77 -26.96
N GLY A 155 -42.79 -2.82 -26.15
CA GLY A 155 -42.19 -2.95 -24.83
C GLY A 155 -40.68 -3.09 -24.88
N VAL A 156 -40.18 -4.01 -25.72
CA VAL A 156 -38.75 -4.17 -25.97
C VAL A 156 -38.15 -2.87 -26.54
N ALA A 157 -38.85 -2.20 -27.45
CA ALA A 157 -38.42 -0.91 -27.99
C ALA A 157 -38.35 0.19 -26.91
N ALA A 158 -39.32 0.25 -26.00
CA ALA A 158 -39.33 1.18 -24.88
C ALA A 158 -38.18 0.90 -23.89
N LEU A 159 -37.96 -0.37 -23.55
CA LEU A 159 -36.83 -0.79 -22.70
C LEU A 159 -35.49 -0.43 -23.35
N LYS A 160 -35.33 -0.68 -24.66
CA LYS A 160 -34.12 -0.34 -25.40
C LYS A 160 -33.81 1.16 -25.35
N ARG A 161 -34.81 2.01 -25.55
CA ARG A 161 -34.66 3.47 -25.41
C ARG A 161 -34.24 3.85 -23.99
N HIS A 162 -34.92 3.32 -22.98
CA HIS A 162 -34.59 3.59 -21.58
C HIS A 162 -33.15 3.21 -21.23
N LEU A 163 -32.67 2.06 -21.70
CA LEU A 163 -31.28 1.64 -21.49
C LEU A 163 -30.28 2.54 -22.23
N ALA A 164 -30.61 3.04 -23.41
CA ALA A 164 -29.79 4.01 -24.13
C ALA A 164 -29.73 5.35 -23.38
N ASP A 165 -30.88 5.87 -22.92
CA ASP A 165 -30.95 7.11 -22.14
C ASP A 165 -30.17 6.99 -20.82
N ALA A 166 -30.32 5.86 -20.12
CA ALA A 166 -29.56 5.56 -18.92
C ALA A 166 -28.06 5.49 -19.21
N ALA A 167 -27.65 4.91 -20.34
CA ALA A 167 -26.25 4.86 -20.76
C ALA A 167 -25.69 6.25 -21.07
N PHE A 168 -26.46 7.11 -21.74
CA PHE A 168 -26.05 8.49 -22.04
C PHE A 168 -25.92 9.34 -20.77
N ALA A 169 -26.78 9.12 -19.78
CA ALA A 169 -26.68 9.77 -18.48
C ALA A 169 -25.58 9.16 -17.57
N TRP A 170 -25.08 7.96 -17.92
CA TRP A 170 -24.11 7.24 -17.11
C TRP A 170 -22.74 7.93 -17.15
N ARG A 171 -22.29 8.41 -15.99
CA ARG A 171 -20.92 8.91 -15.86
C ARG A 171 -19.97 7.72 -15.84
N ALA A 172 -19.01 7.71 -16.76
CA ALA A 172 -17.94 6.71 -16.76
C ALA A 172 -17.23 6.67 -15.40
N ARG A 173 -16.80 5.47 -14.99
CA ARG A 173 -15.99 5.31 -13.78
C ARG A 173 -14.73 6.15 -13.92
N ARG A 174 -14.28 6.78 -12.83
CA ARG A 174 -13.00 7.49 -12.85
C ARG A 174 -11.88 6.49 -13.20
N ASP A 175 -11.01 6.88 -14.13
CA ASP A 175 -9.87 6.10 -14.59
C ASP A 175 -8.52 6.75 -14.18
N ASP A 176 -8.57 7.66 -13.20
CA ASP A 176 -7.43 8.37 -12.62
C ASP A 176 -6.63 7.51 -11.63
N GLY A 177 -7.18 6.37 -11.20
CA GLY A 177 -6.50 5.37 -10.39
C GLY A 177 -5.48 4.53 -11.16
N LEU A 178 -4.75 3.70 -10.43
CA LEU A 178 -3.85 2.68 -10.97
C LEU A 178 -4.64 1.55 -11.62
N PHE A 179 -4.13 1.04 -12.74
CA PHE A 179 -4.83 0.02 -13.51
C PHE A 179 -4.93 -1.30 -12.74
N ARG A 180 -6.12 -1.91 -12.76
CA ARG A 180 -6.32 -3.30 -12.32
C ARG A 180 -7.49 -3.96 -13.06
N LEU A 181 -7.30 -5.22 -13.41
CA LEU A 181 -8.26 -6.04 -14.14
C LEU A 181 -8.38 -7.40 -13.47
N ALA A 182 -9.61 -7.82 -13.13
CA ALA A 182 -9.82 -9.17 -12.61
C ALA A 182 -10.07 -10.14 -13.77
N VAL A 183 -9.27 -11.19 -13.82
CA VAL A 183 -9.26 -12.16 -14.90
C VAL A 183 -10.46 -13.09 -14.78
N ASP A 184 -11.29 -13.14 -15.83
CA ASP A 184 -12.43 -14.06 -15.96
C ASP A 184 -12.10 -15.28 -16.84
N ARG A 185 -11.27 -15.12 -17.87
CA ARG A 185 -10.83 -16.22 -18.76
C ARG A 185 -9.40 -16.01 -19.21
N VAL A 186 -8.71 -17.12 -19.48
CA VAL A 186 -7.36 -17.17 -20.02
C VAL A 186 -7.31 -18.15 -21.17
N PHE A 187 -6.80 -17.72 -22.32
CA PHE A 187 -6.62 -18.56 -23.48
C PHE A 187 -5.36 -18.15 -24.25
N THR A 188 -4.92 -18.99 -25.17
CA THR A 188 -3.79 -18.71 -26.05
C THR A 188 -4.29 -18.57 -27.48
N LEU A 189 -3.79 -17.55 -28.18
CA LEU A 189 -3.99 -17.40 -29.61
C LEU A 189 -2.71 -17.80 -30.33
N ALA A 190 -2.81 -18.71 -31.29
CA ALA A 190 -1.67 -19.20 -32.07
C ALA A 190 -0.91 -18.02 -32.70
N GLY A 191 0.39 -17.93 -32.42
CA GLY A 191 1.27 -16.85 -32.90
C GLY A 191 1.14 -15.51 -32.17
N GLN A 192 0.16 -15.31 -31.28
CA GLN A 192 -0.04 -14.02 -30.60
C GLN A 192 0.35 -14.03 -29.11
N GLY A 193 0.23 -15.18 -28.43
CA GLY A 193 0.61 -15.34 -27.03
C GLY A 193 -0.57 -15.63 -26.10
N THR A 194 -0.38 -15.33 -24.81
CA THR A 194 -1.38 -15.52 -23.75
C THR A 194 -2.33 -14.32 -23.73
N VAL A 195 -3.63 -14.56 -23.90
CA VAL A 195 -4.68 -13.54 -23.81
C VAL A 195 -5.49 -13.78 -22.55
N VAL A 196 -5.64 -12.73 -21.75
CA VAL A 196 -6.51 -12.70 -20.58
C VAL A 196 -7.70 -11.81 -20.88
N THR A 197 -8.90 -12.22 -20.49
CA THR A 197 -10.09 -11.36 -20.52
C THR A 197 -10.57 -11.09 -19.10
N GLY A 198 -11.09 -9.90 -18.88
CA GLY A 198 -11.59 -9.51 -17.57
C GLY A 198 -12.17 -8.11 -17.54
N THR A 199 -12.79 -7.77 -16.42
CA THR A 199 -13.30 -6.42 -16.17
C THR A 199 -12.19 -5.55 -15.59
N ALA A 200 -11.93 -4.41 -16.23
CA ALA A 200 -11.07 -3.36 -15.68
C ALA A 200 -11.82 -2.64 -14.56
N PHE A 201 -11.33 -2.72 -13.32
CA PHE A 201 -11.99 -2.08 -12.17
C PHE A 201 -11.58 -0.63 -11.98
N ALA A 202 -10.33 -0.31 -12.27
CA ALA A 202 -9.75 1.00 -12.05
C ALA A 202 -8.65 1.27 -13.08
N GLY A 203 -8.36 2.56 -13.25
CA GLY A 203 -7.30 3.07 -14.11
C GLY A 203 -7.52 2.85 -15.60
N ARG A 204 -6.46 3.12 -16.35
CA ARG A 204 -6.38 2.91 -17.79
C ARG A 204 -5.13 2.11 -18.14
N VAL A 205 -5.20 1.33 -19.21
CA VAL A 205 -4.08 0.57 -19.74
C VAL A 205 -3.91 0.92 -21.20
N THR A 206 -2.68 1.20 -21.62
CA THR A 206 -2.31 1.50 -23.00
C THR A 206 -1.46 0.37 -23.57
N THR A 207 -1.57 0.13 -24.87
CA THR A 207 -0.68 -0.81 -25.55
C THR A 207 0.78 -0.41 -25.34
N GLY A 208 1.60 -1.38 -24.94
CA GLY A 208 3.01 -1.19 -24.59
C GLY A 208 3.28 -1.10 -23.09
N ASP A 209 2.26 -0.85 -22.27
CA ASP A 209 2.38 -0.80 -20.80
C ASP A 209 2.89 -2.12 -20.22
N THR A 210 3.54 -2.04 -19.07
CA THR A 210 3.99 -3.20 -18.30
C THR A 210 3.17 -3.29 -17.01
N LEU A 211 2.45 -4.40 -16.89
CA LEU A 211 1.62 -4.74 -15.74
C LEU A 211 2.25 -5.92 -14.98
N ALA A 212 1.66 -6.29 -13.85
CA ALA A 212 2.04 -7.44 -13.06
C ALA A 212 0.85 -8.39 -12.87
N ILE A 213 1.12 -9.70 -12.94
CA ILE A 213 0.20 -10.71 -12.45
C ILE A 213 0.34 -10.75 -10.93
N VAL A 214 -0.65 -10.27 -10.19
CA VAL A 214 -0.50 -9.99 -8.75
C VAL A 214 -0.08 -11.23 -7.95
N ARG A 215 -0.70 -12.39 -8.23
CA ARG A 215 -0.40 -13.65 -7.51
C ARG A 215 1.04 -14.11 -7.66
N THR A 216 1.65 -13.92 -8.84
CA THR A 216 3.01 -14.41 -9.13
C THR A 216 4.06 -13.30 -9.09
N GLY A 217 3.65 -12.04 -9.07
CA GLY A 217 4.52 -10.86 -9.22
C GLY A 217 5.18 -10.74 -10.59
N ARG A 218 4.86 -11.61 -11.55
CA ARG A 218 5.51 -11.60 -12.87
C ARG A 218 5.08 -10.39 -13.68
N ALA A 219 6.05 -9.70 -14.24
CA ALA A 219 5.81 -8.60 -15.18
C ALA A 219 5.30 -9.14 -16.51
N ALA A 220 4.29 -8.47 -17.06
CA ALA A 220 3.66 -8.80 -18.33
C ALA A 220 3.50 -7.53 -19.17
N ARG A 221 4.01 -7.54 -20.41
CA ARG A 221 3.87 -6.40 -21.32
C ARG A 221 2.62 -6.54 -22.19
N VAL A 222 1.83 -5.48 -22.28
CA VAL A 222 0.60 -5.45 -23.08
C VAL A 222 0.95 -5.25 -24.55
N ARG A 223 0.63 -6.23 -25.40
CA ARG A 223 0.89 -6.20 -26.85
C ARG A 223 -0.26 -5.63 -27.67
N SER A 224 -1.48 -5.94 -27.25
CA SER A 224 -2.71 -5.46 -27.88
C SER A 224 -3.85 -5.52 -26.89
N ILE A 225 -4.85 -4.66 -27.11
CA ILE A 225 -6.03 -4.54 -26.26
C ILE A 225 -7.27 -4.63 -27.15
N HIS A 226 -8.25 -5.42 -26.70
CA HIS A 226 -9.60 -5.36 -27.23
C HIS A 226 -10.57 -4.99 -26.10
N ALA A 227 -11.18 -3.81 -26.18
CA ALA A 227 -12.24 -3.41 -25.26
C ALA A 227 -13.59 -3.72 -25.90
N GLN A 228 -14.44 -4.50 -25.22
CA GLN A 228 -15.81 -4.77 -25.66
C GLN A 228 -15.89 -5.29 -27.11
N ASN A 229 -15.02 -6.27 -27.44
CA ASN A 229 -14.83 -6.86 -28.77
C ASN A 229 -14.34 -5.93 -29.88
N ARG A 230 -13.85 -4.72 -29.57
CA ARG A 230 -13.22 -3.82 -30.55
C ARG A 230 -11.73 -3.66 -30.25
N PRO A 231 -10.84 -3.70 -31.27
CA PRO A 231 -9.44 -3.38 -31.07
C PRO A 231 -9.32 -1.90 -30.69
N VAL A 232 -8.56 -1.61 -29.64
CA VAL A 232 -8.32 -0.26 -29.12
C VAL A 232 -6.87 -0.11 -28.67
N ASP A 233 -6.36 1.12 -28.67
CA ASP A 233 -5.02 1.40 -28.14
C ASP A 233 -5.01 1.54 -26.61
N THR A 234 -6.15 1.93 -26.02
CA THR A 234 -6.33 2.15 -24.59
C THR A 234 -7.61 1.49 -24.10
N GLY A 235 -7.54 0.78 -22.97
CA GLY A 235 -8.69 0.26 -22.24
C GLY A 235 -8.91 1.01 -20.94
N HIS A 236 -10.17 1.19 -20.54
CA HIS A 236 -10.57 2.02 -19.41
C HIS A 236 -11.31 1.24 -18.32
N ALA A 237 -11.32 1.79 -17.11
CA ALA A 237 -12.12 1.28 -15.99
C ALA A 237 -13.62 1.20 -16.36
N GLY A 238 -14.27 0.11 -15.95
CA GLY A 238 -15.65 -0.20 -16.29
C GLY A 238 -15.81 -0.95 -17.63
N GLU A 239 -14.74 -1.14 -18.39
CA GLU A 239 -14.79 -1.94 -19.62
C GLU A 239 -14.38 -3.39 -19.36
N ARG A 240 -14.92 -4.30 -20.17
CA ARG A 240 -14.36 -5.64 -20.30
C ARG A 240 -13.28 -5.64 -21.37
N CYS A 241 -12.06 -5.90 -20.97
CA CYS A 241 -10.88 -5.86 -21.82
C CYS A 241 -10.31 -7.26 -22.02
N ALA A 242 -9.90 -7.55 -23.26
CA ALA A 242 -8.97 -8.63 -23.58
C ALA A 242 -7.58 -8.04 -23.73
N LEU A 243 -6.62 -8.52 -22.95
CA LEU A 243 -5.23 -8.09 -22.98
C LEU A 243 -4.37 -9.23 -23.52
N ASN A 244 -3.65 -8.97 -24.61
CA ASN A 244 -2.61 -9.88 -25.07
C ASN A 244 -1.30 -9.58 -24.31
N LEU A 245 -0.84 -10.55 -23.52
CA LEU A 245 0.28 -10.39 -22.59
C LEU A 245 1.53 -11.12 -23.09
N ALA A 246 2.65 -10.41 -23.09
CA ALA A 246 3.98 -10.93 -23.36
C ALA A 246 4.74 -11.19 -22.06
N GLY A 247 5.58 -12.24 -22.06
CA GLY A 247 6.41 -12.59 -20.90
C GLY A 247 5.72 -13.51 -19.88
N VAL A 248 4.49 -13.94 -20.18
CA VAL A 248 3.71 -14.87 -19.34
C VAL A 248 3.09 -15.98 -20.20
N GLU A 249 3.07 -17.18 -19.65
CA GLU A 249 2.40 -18.34 -20.25
C GLU A 249 1.00 -18.53 -19.66
N LYS A 250 0.18 -19.35 -20.32
CA LYS A 250 -1.16 -19.69 -19.81
C LYS A 250 -1.12 -20.31 -18.40
N ALA A 251 -0.06 -21.04 -18.06
CA ALA A 251 0.10 -21.64 -16.73
C ALA A 251 0.38 -20.61 -15.62
N ASP A 252 0.83 -19.40 -15.98
CA ASP A 252 1.16 -18.35 -15.01
C ASP A 252 -0.07 -17.57 -14.54
N VAL A 253 -1.19 -17.66 -15.27
CA VAL A 253 -2.40 -16.88 -15.03
C VAL A 253 -3.63 -17.77 -15.07
N GLU A 254 -4.48 -17.65 -14.06
CA GLU A 254 -5.75 -18.37 -13.98
C GLU A 254 -6.92 -17.43 -13.70
N ARG A 255 -8.15 -17.95 -13.83
CA ARG A 255 -9.35 -17.21 -13.42
C ARG A 255 -9.27 -16.95 -11.91
N GLY A 256 -9.59 -15.72 -11.51
CA GLY A 256 -9.45 -15.25 -10.13
C GLY A 256 -8.18 -14.46 -9.89
N ASP A 257 -7.21 -14.51 -10.81
CA ASP A 257 -6.05 -13.63 -10.77
C ASP A 257 -6.43 -12.19 -11.10
N THR A 258 -5.58 -11.27 -10.64
CA THR A 258 -5.65 -9.86 -11.02
C THR A 258 -4.40 -9.48 -11.80
N VAL A 259 -4.59 -8.78 -12.92
CA VAL A 259 -3.53 -8.09 -13.65
C VAL A 259 -3.59 -6.62 -13.27
N ALA A 260 -2.55 -6.08 -12.66
CA ALA A 260 -2.56 -4.72 -12.12
C ALA A 260 -1.25 -3.98 -12.38
N ASP A 261 -1.25 -2.67 -12.13
CA ASP A 261 -0.03 -1.88 -12.02
C ASP A 261 0.92 -2.52 -10.99
N ALA A 262 2.22 -2.55 -11.29
CA ALA A 262 3.23 -3.19 -10.44
C ALA A 262 3.33 -2.59 -9.03
N ARG A 263 2.81 -1.37 -8.81
CA ARG A 263 2.71 -0.74 -7.49
C ARG A 263 1.61 -1.33 -6.60
N LEU A 264 0.69 -2.14 -7.15
CA LEU A 264 -0.44 -2.77 -6.47
C LEU A 264 -0.27 -4.29 -6.29
N VAL A 265 0.95 -4.79 -6.11
CA VAL A 265 1.19 -6.25 -6.05
C VAL A 265 1.10 -6.85 -4.65
N ALA A 266 0.84 -6.04 -3.62
CA ALA A 266 0.81 -6.54 -2.24
C ALA A 266 -0.45 -7.38 -1.97
N THR A 267 -0.25 -8.54 -1.35
CA THR A 267 -1.33 -9.49 -0.99
C THR A 267 -1.31 -9.78 0.51
N SER A 268 -2.45 -10.17 1.07
CA SER A 268 -2.57 -10.49 2.50
C SER A 268 -3.53 -11.65 2.72
N PRO A 269 -3.26 -12.56 3.68
CA PRO A 269 -4.22 -13.58 4.08
C PRO A 269 -5.34 -13.01 4.98
N ARG A 270 -5.31 -11.72 5.33
CA ARG A 270 -6.25 -11.10 6.27
C ARG A 270 -6.78 -9.80 5.72
N LEU A 271 -8.09 -9.74 5.53
CA LEU A 271 -8.80 -8.53 5.12
C LEU A 271 -9.71 -8.10 6.27
N ASP A 272 -9.61 -6.85 6.71
CA ASP A 272 -10.63 -6.28 7.58
C ASP A 272 -11.73 -5.67 6.70
N VAL A 273 -12.96 -6.09 6.93
CA VAL A 273 -14.10 -5.79 6.05
C VAL A 273 -15.30 -5.36 6.87
N GLU A 274 -16.20 -4.63 6.23
CA GLU A 274 -17.57 -4.46 6.70
C GLU A 274 -18.43 -5.56 6.07
N LEU A 275 -19.05 -6.41 6.89
CA LEU A 275 -19.89 -7.52 6.45
C LEU A 275 -21.34 -7.27 6.88
N THR A 276 -22.25 -7.35 5.92
CA THR A 276 -23.71 -7.35 6.15
C THR A 276 -24.26 -8.74 5.80
N LEU A 277 -25.03 -9.33 6.71
CA LEU A 277 -25.81 -10.54 6.41
C LEU A 277 -27.19 -10.15 5.89
N LEU A 278 -27.67 -10.90 4.90
CA LEU A 278 -29.03 -10.74 4.39
C LEU A 278 -30.05 -11.08 5.50
N ALA A 279 -31.20 -10.41 5.48
CA ALA A 279 -32.25 -10.63 6.50
C ALA A 279 -32.80 -12.06 6.48
N ASP A 280 -32.81 -12.69 5.31
CA ASP A 280 -33.28 -14.05 5.08
C ASP A 280 -32.14 -15.08 5.12
N ALA A 281 -30.91 -14.69 5.48
CA ALA A 281 -29.72 -15.55 5.43
C ALA A 281 -29.88 -16.88 6.18
N GLY A 282 -30.73 -16.91 7.22
CA GLY A 282 -31.04 -18.11 7.99
C GLY A 282 -29.85 -18.65 8.78
N LEU A 283 -28.85 -17.81 9.06
CA LEU A 283 -27.69 -18.16 9.87
C LEU A 283 -27.25 -17.00 10.76
N THR A 284 -26.54 -17.37 11.82
CA THR A 284 -25.85 -16.46 12.72
C THR A 284 -24.38 -16.83 12.75
N LEU A 285 -23.50 -15.88 12.43
CA LEU A 285 -22.07 -16.11 12.42
C LEU A 285 -21.49 -15.96 13.82
N THR A 286 -20.67 -16.95 14.20
CA THR A 286 -19.83 -16.94 15.40
C THR A 286 -18.36 -16.76 15.01
N HIS A 287 -17.50 -16.57 16.00
CA HIS A 287 -16.06 -16.48 15.75
C HIS A 287 -15.53 -17.74 15.06
N TRP A 288 -14.70 -17.53 14.05
CA TRP A 288 -14.05 -18.56 13.23
C TRP A 288 -15.00 -19.41 12.37
N ALA A 289 -16.23 -18.94 12.12
CA ALA A 289 -17.13 -19.59 11.17
C ALA A 289 -16.56 -19.53 9.74
N PRO A 290 -16.62 -20.63 8.96
CA PRO A 290 -16.18 -20.63 7.57
C PRO A 290 -17.22 -19.99 6.64
N LEU A 291 -16.76 -19.28 5.62
CA LEU A 291 -17.57 -18.72 4.55
C LEU A 291 -16.87 -18.89 3.21
N HIS A 292 -17.65 -19.12 2.16
CA HIS A 292 -17.15 -18.97 0.80
C HIS A 292 -17.22 -17.49 0.41
N VAL A 293 -16.08 -16.89 0.14
CA VAL A 293 -15.95 -15.48 -0.25
C VAL A 293 -15.74 -15.41 -1.76
N HIS A 294 -16.53 -14.55 -2.41
CA HIS A 294 -16.31 -14.15 -3.79
C HIS A 294 -15.92 -12.68 -3.83
N LEU A 295 -14.69 -12.40 -4.26
CA LEU A 295 -14.10 -11.07 -4.35
C LEU A 295 -13.62 -10.85 -5.79
N GLY A 296 -14.31 -10.02 -6.57
CA GLY A 296 -14.08 -9.97 -8.01
C GLY A 296 -14.33 -11.34 -8.65
N THR A 297 -13.36 -11.86 -9.40
CA THR A 297 -13.43 -13.21 -9.99
C THR A 297 -12.84 -14.30 -9.08
N LEU A 298 -12.28 -13.93 -7.91
CA LEU A 298 -11.69 -14.85 -6.95
C LEU A 298 -12.77 -15.58 -6.15
N HIS A 299 -12.57 -16.88 -5.94
CA HIS A 299 -13.35 -17.70 -5.01
C HIS A 299 -12.42 -18.42 -4.04
N ARG A 300 -12.58 -18.15 -2.74
CA ARG A 300 -11.80 -18.77 -1.66
C ARG A 300 -12.66 -18.94 -0.41
N VAL A 301 -12.31 -19.92 0.41
CA VAL A 301 -12.89 -20.07 1.76
C VAL A 301 -12.12 -19.15 2.70
N ALA A 302 -12.84 -18.46 3.60
CA ALA A 302 -12.27 -17.66 4.67
C ALA A 302 -12.93 -18.00 6.00
N HIS A 303 -12.18 -17.81 7.09
CA HIS A 303 -12.70 -17.86 8.45
C HIS A 303 -13.00 -16.45 8.95
N VAL A 304 -14.17 -16.27 9.56
CA VAL A 304 -14.64 -14.97 10.04
C VAL A 304 -14.16 -14.71 11.46
N ALA A 305 -13.33 -13.69 11.67
CA ALA A 305 -12.97 -13.20 12.99
C ALA A 305 -13.72 -11.90 13.32
N LEU A 306 -14.73 -11.99 14.18
CA LEU A 306 -15.54 -10.85 14.62
C LEU A 306 -14.71 -9.80 15.39
N LEU A 307 -14.92 -8.50 15.11
CA LEU A 307 -14.16 -7.39 15.71
C LEU A 307 -14.95 -6.63 16.78
N ASP A 308 -16.24 -6.38 16.55
CA ASP A 308 -17.09 -5.49 17.37
C ASP A 308 -18.10 -6.23 18.27
N GLY A 309 -18.15 -7.56 18.22
CA GLY A 309 -19.05 -8.38 19.03
C GLY A 309 -18.71 -9.86 18.97
N ASP A 310 -19.57 -10.69 19.56
CA ASP A 310 -19.36 -12.14 19.66
C ASP A 310 -20.22 -12.95 18.67
N MET A 311 -21.27 -12.33 18.11
CA MET A 311 -22.16 -12.94 17.12
C MET A 311 -22.66 -11.89 16.12
N LEU A 312 -22.86 -12.30 14.87
CA LEU A 312 -23.48 -11.48 13.81
C LEU A 312 -24.72 -12.21 13.27
N ALA A 313 -25.91 -11.66 13.54
CA ALA A 313 -27.18 -12.25 13.11
C ALA A 313 -27.62 -11.79 11.71
N ALA A 314 -28.56 -12.51 11.12
CA ALA A 314 -29.19 -12.14 9.85
C ALA A 314 -29.75 -10.70 9.89
N GLY A 315 -29.58 -9.96 8.79
CA GLY A 315 -30.00 -8.55 8.67
C GLY A 315 -29.09 -7.53 9.37
N GLN A 316 -28.07 -7.99 10.10
CA GLN A 316 -27.14 -7.09 10.79
C GLN A 316 -25.86 -6.85 9.98
N ARG A 317 -25.14 -5.81 10.38
CA ARG A 317 -23.83 -5.42 9.85
C ARG A 317 -22.80 -5.37 10.97
N MET A 318 -21.59 -5.84 10.70
CA MET A 318 -20.47 -5.76 11.65
C MET A 318 -19.12 -5.71 10.90
N ARG A 319 -18.10 -5.12 11.53
CA ARG A 319 -16.72 -5.27 11.07
C ARG A 319 -16.18 -6.62 11.47
N VAL A 320 -15.62 -7.32 10.49
CA VAL A 320 -15.02 -8.64 10.67
C VAL A 320 -13.68 -8.69 9.95
N GLN A 321 -12.81 -9.59 10.38
CA GLN A 321 -11.62 -9.93 9.63
C GLN A 321 -11.87 -11.26 8.90
N LEU A 322 -11.73 -11.27 7.59
CA LEU A 322 -11.73 -12.49 6.79
C LEU A 322 -10.30 -13.03 6.75
N VAL A 323 -10.11 -14.27 7.22
CA VAL A 323 -8.82 -14.95 7.28
C VAL A 323 -8.80 -16.08 6.26
N PHE A 324 -7.93 -15.96 5.27
CA PHE A 324 -7.71 -16.91 4.18
C PHE A 324 -6.46 -17.76 4.45
N ASP A 325 -6.44 -18.97 3.91
CA ASP A 325 -5.26 -19.85 3.98
C ASP A 325 -4.14 -19.36 3.06
N GLU A 326 -4.52 -18.85 1.88
CA GLU A 326 -3.62 -18.23 0.90
C GLU A 326 -3.79 -16.70 0.90
N PRO A 327 -2.71 -15.92 0.70
CA PRO A 327 -2.82 -14.48 0.52
C PRO A 327 -3.71 -14.10 -0.67
N VAL A 328 -4.57 -13.11 -0.46
CA VAL A 328 -5.47 -12.58 -1.50
C VAL A 328 -5.14 -11.12 -1.79
N PHE A 329 -5.45 -10.68 -3.00
CA PHE A 329 -5.36 -9.29 -3.42
C PHE A 329 -6.70 -8.57 -3.22
N ALA A 330 -6.65 -7.38 -2.64
CA ALA A 330 -7.80 -6.51 -2.47
C ALA A 330 -7.34 -5.05 -2.32
N LEU A 331 -8.22 -4.12 -2.66
CA LEU A 331 -8.12 -2.71 -2.29
C LEU A 331 -9.27 -2.31 -1.36
N PRO A 332 -9.10 -1.26 -0.53
CA PRO A 332 -10.23 -0.63 0.15
C PRO A 332 -11.35 -0.28 -0.83
N GLY A 333 -12.59 -0.56 -0.43
CA GLY A 333 -13.79 -0.33 -1.24
C GLY A 333 -14.18 -1.48 -2.16
N ASP A 334 -13.31 -2.47 -2.38
CA ASP A 334 -13.67 -3.65 -3.15
C ASP A 334 -14.86 -4.37 -2.51
N ARG A 335 -15.86 -4.68 -3.33
CA ARG A 335 -17.07 -5.35 -2.90
C ARG A 335 -16.95 -6.85 -3.06
N PHE A 336 -17.56 -7.57 -2.13
CA PHE A 336 -17.56 -9.02 -2.12
C PHE A 336 -18.92 -9.55 -1.69
N ILE A 337 -19.18 -10.80 -2.04
CA ILE A 337 -20.30 -11.57 -1.50
C ILE A 337 -19.79 -12.76 -0.71
N VAL A 338 -20.60 -13.23 0.22
CA VAL A 338 -20.34 -14.45 0.98
C VAL A 338 -21.49 -15.43 0.84
N ARG A 339 -21.12 -16.70 0.73
CA ARG A 339 -22.04 -17.84 0.70
C ARG A 339 -21.83 -18.70 1.95
N ASN A 340 -22.88 -19.42 2.33
CA ASN A 340 -22.84 -20.36 3.45
C ASN A 340 -21.73 -21.42 3.28
N PRO A 341 -21.36 -22.16 4.35
CA PRO A 341 -20.29 -23.17 4.30
C PRO A 341 -20.48 -24.27 3.24
N GLN A 342 -21.73 -24.55 2.85
CA GLN A 342 -22.05 -25.53 1.81
C GLN A 342 -22.02 -24.95 0.39
N ALA A 343 -21.74 -23.65 0.25
CA ALA A 343 -21.79 -22.89 -1.01
C ALA A 343 -23.13 -22.95 -1.77
N THR A 344 -24.23 -23.28 -1.09
CA THR A 344 -25.56 -23.44 -1.70
C THR A 344 -26.36 -22.14 -1.75
N ARG A 345 -26.08 -21.18 -0.86
CA ARG A 345 -26.86 -19.93 -0.78
C ARG A 345 -25.98 -18.72 -0.48
N THR A 346 -26.31 -17.59 -1.10
CA THR A 346 -25.74 -16.28 -0.73
C THR A 346 -26.33 -15.82 0.60
N VAL A 347 -25.47 -15.46 1.56
CA VAL A 347 -25.88 -15.13 2.94
C VAL A 347 -25.56 -13.70 3.32
N GLY A 348 -24.75 -13.01 2.53
CA GLY A 348 -24.33 -11.65 2.81
C GLY A 348 -23.25 -11.17 1.85
N GLY A 349 -22.67 -10.03 2.20
CA GLY A 349 -21.59 -9.40 1.46
C GLY A 349 -21.23 -8.06 2.07
N GLY A 350 -20.36 -7.31 1.42
CA GLY A 350 -19.96 -6.00 1.91
C GLY A 350 -18.75 -5.44 1.19
N ARG A 351 -17.96 -4.64 1.90
CA ARG A 351 -16.80 -3.93 1.36
C ARG A 351 -15.54 -4.16 2.17
N VAL A 352 -14.41 -4.25 1.48
CA VAL A 352 -13.09 -4.28 2.11
C VAL A 352 -12.79 -2.89 2.69
N LEU A 353 -12.36 -2.85 3.95
CA LEU A 353 -11.88 -1.61 4.58
C LEU A 353 -10.36 -1.55 4.51
N ASP A 354 -9.69 -2.58 5.03
CA ASP A 354 -8.23 -2.68 5.02
C ASP A 354 -7.79 -4.03 4.43
N PRO A 355 -7.02 -4.03 3.32
CA PRO A 355 -6.46 -5.25 2.78
C PRO A 355 -5.33 -5.84 3.62
N PHE A 356 -4.82 -5.14 4.63
CA PHE A 356 -3.67 -5.56 5.45
C PHE A 356 -4.06 -5.75 6.92
N GLY A 357 -5.06 -6.60 7.17
CA GLY A 357 -5.54 -6.94 8.52
C GLY A 357 -4.44 -7.53 9.43
N PRO A 358 -4.23 -6.99 10.65
CA PRO A 358 -3.21 -7.51 11.55
C PRO A 358 -3.66 -8.81 12.23
N ALA A 359 -2.72 -9.74 12.44
CA ALA A 359 -3.00 -11.00 13.13
C ALA A 359 -3.34 -10.83 14.62
N ARG A 360 -2.73 -9.82 15.27
CA ARG A 360 -2.88 -9.51 16.71
C ARG A 360 -3.37 -8.08 16.89
N LYS A 361 -3.90 -7.76 18.07
CA LYS A 361 -4.41 -6.42 18.42
C LYS A 361 -5.57 -5.92 17.53
N ARG A 362 -6.26 -6.83 16.84
CA ARG A 362 -7.37 -6.53 15.92
C ARG A 362 -8.59 -5.88 16.59
N ARG A 363 -8.81 -6.10 17.90
CA ARG A 363 -9.91 -5.48 18.69
C ARG A 363 -9.48 -4.26 19.51
N THR A 364 -8.28 -3.72 19.27
CA THR A 364 -7.80 -2.54 20.02
C THR A 364 -8.54 -1.27 19.58
N PRO A 365 -8.70 -0.27 20.48
CA PRO A 365 -9.27 1.02 20.09
C PRO A 365 -8.53 1.67 18.91
N ALA A 366 -7.20 1.60 18.90
CA ALA A 366 -6.39 2.11 17.79
C ALA A 366 -6.71 1.43 16.46
N ARG A 367 -6.93 0.10 16.45
CA ARG A 367 -7.33 -0.58 15.21
C ARG A 367 -8.72 -0.18 14.75
N ARG A 368 -9.69 -0.03 15.66
CA ARG A 368 -11.04 0.45 15.31
C ARG A 368 -10.98 1.85 14.69
N ALA A 369 -10.26 2.77 15.32
CA ALA A 369 -10.07 4.13 14.81
C ALA A 369 -9.40 4.15 13.41
N TRP A 370 -8.45 3.25 13.16
CA TRP A 370 -7.87 3.08 11.81
C TRP A 370 -8.90 2.61 10.78
N LEU A 371 -9.77 1.67 11.13
CA LEU A 371 -10.86 1.21 10.24
C LEU A 371 -11.92 2.30 10.03
N ASP A 372 -12.21 3.12 11.05
CA ASP A 372 -13.05 4.31 10.91
C ASP A 372 -12.44 5.29 9.89
N ALA A 373 -11.15 5.59 10.02
CA ALA A 373 -10.44 6.46 9.09
C ALA A 373 -10.43 5.93 7.64
N LEU A 374 -10.30 4.62 7.45
CA LEU A 374 -10.42 3.99 6.13
C LEU A 374 -11.85 4.09 5.57
N ALA A 375 -12.88 3.92 6.40
CA ALA A 375 -14.26 4.15 5.98
C ALA A 375 -14.47 5.61 5.56
N THR A 376 -13.96 6.58 6.33
CA THR A 376 -13.98 8.00 5.96
C THR A 376 -13.24 8.27 4.65
N TRP A 377 -12.09 7.64 4.40
CA TRP A 377 -11.41 7.74 3.11
C TRP A 377 -12.30 7.23 1.96
N LEU A 378 -12.95 6.09 2.13
CA LEU A 378 -13.83 5.53 1.10
C LEU A 378 -15.06 6.39 0.82
N ASP A 379 -15.61 7.03 1.86
CA ASP A 379 -16.85 7.78 1.77
C ASP A 379 -16.61 9.26 1.37
N GLU A 380 -15.48 9.86 1.79
CA GLU A 380 -15.19 11.30 1.62
C GLU A 380 -13.94 11.59 0.77
N GLY A 381 -13.07 10.60 0.52
CA GLY A 381 -11.82 10.80 -0.24
C GLY A 381 -10.76 11.65 0.47
N ARG A 382 -10.80 11.74 1.81
CA ARG A 382 -9.86 12.55 2.60
C ARG A 382 -8.87 11.69 3.40
N LEU A 383 -7.60 12.09 3.38
CA LEU A 383 -6.48 11.35 4.01
C LEU A 383 -6.14 11.81 5.43
N ASP A 384 -6.69 12.93 5.90
CA ASP A 384 -6.37 13.50 7.22
C ASP A 384 -6.66 12.52 8.35
N ALA A 385 -7.82 11.85 8.32
CA ALA A 385 -8.19 10.85 9.32
C ALA A 385 -7.18 9.69 9.34
N LEU A 386 -6.73 9.22 8.17
CA LEU A 386 -5.75 8.12 8.07
C LEU A 386 -4.41 8.53 8.66
N LEU A 387 -3.90 9.71 8.29
CA LEU A 387 -2.63 10.22 8.80
C LEU A 387 -2.70 10.51 10.31
N ALA A 388 -3.83 10.98 10.83
CA ALA A 388 -4.05 11.18 12.25
C ALA A 388 -3.95 9.88 13.05
N GLN A 389 -4.38 8.74 12.48
CA GLN A 389 -4.27 7.42 13.11
C GLN A 389 -2.93 6.70 12.87
N ALA A 390 -2.00 7.32 12.13
CA ALA A 390 -0.68 6.78 11.80
C ALA A 390 0.45 7.56 12.50
N PRO A 391 0.75 7.33 13.79
CA PRO A 391 1.76 8.09 14.55
C PRO A 391 3.19 7.95 14.01
N LEU A 392 3.46 6.91 13.21
CA LEU A 392 4.75 6.68 12.56
C LEU A 392 4.70 7.00 11.05
N GLY A 393 3.63 7.64 10.59
CA GLY A 393 3.36 7.83 9.16
C GLY A 393 2.91 6.55 8.44
N ILE A 394 2.59 6.71 7.16
CA ILE A 394 2.21 5.65 6.23
C ILE A 394 3.23 5.64 5.09
N ALA A 395 3.89 4.50 4.88
CA ALA A 395 4.79 4.33 3.75
C ALA A 395 4.06 4.63 2.43
N ARG A 396 4.71 5.31 1.49
CA ARG A 396 4.10 5.69 0.20
C ARG A 396 3.56 4.50 -0.57
N ALA A 397 4.26 3.37 -0.55
CA ALA A 397 3.79 2.13 -1.17
C ALA A 397 2.48 1.64 -0.54
N THR A 398 2.38 1.65 0.80
CA THR A 398 1.13 1.31 1.51
C THR A 398 0.02 2.30 1.18
N LEU A 399 0.30 3.60 1.17
CA LEU A 399 -0.69 4.63 0.82
C LEU A 399 -1.17 4.47 -0.63
N THR A 400 -0.26 4.18 -1.56
CA THR A 400 -0.57 3.88 -2.97
C THR A 400 -1.54 2.71 -3.07
N HIS A 401 -1.30 1.63 -2.30
CA HIS A 401 -2.19 0.48 -2.29
C HIS A 401 -3.55 0.76 -1.65
N LEU A 402 -3.57 1.44 -0.51
CA LEU A 402 -4.82 1.78 0.20
C LEU A 402 -5.72 2.73 -0.60
N THR A 403 -5.11 3.61 -1.38
CA THR A 403 -5.85 4.62 -2.14
C THR A 403 -6.13 4.19 -3.57
N GLY A 404 -5.32 3.28 -4.11
CA GLY A 404 -5.35 2.91 -5.52
C GLY A 404 -4.81 4.00 -6.46
N PHE A 405 -4.20 5.06 -5.95
CA PHE A 405 -3.69 6.18 -6.75
C PHE A 405 -2.17 6.22 -6.77
N ALA A 406 -1.61 6.72 -7.88
CA ALA A 406 -0.19 7.02 -7.94
C ALA A 406 0.18 8.08 -6.88
N PRO A 407 1.39 8.01 -6.27
CA PRO A 407 1.82 8.97 -5.25
C PRO A 407 1.67 10.45 -5.65
N ASP A 408 1.87 10.76 -6.92
CA ASP A 408 1.84 12.14 -7.42
C ASP A 408 0.41 12.63 -7.73
N ALA A 409 -0.55 11.71 -7.84
CA ALA A 409 -1.98 12.02 -8.02
C ALA A 409 -2.71 12.21 -6.68
N LEU A 410 -2.08 11.86 -5.55
CA LEU A 410 -2.67 11.98 -4.23
C LEU A 410 -2.63 13.42 -3.73
N ALA A 411 -3.81 14.00 -3.50
CA ALA A 411 -3.95 15.26 -2.80
C ALA A 411 -3.65 15.06 -1.31
N LEU A 412 -2.41 15.35 -0.91
CA LEU A 412 -2.01 15.29 0.50
C LEU A 412 -2.59 16.49 1.28
N PRO A 413 -3.05 16.28 2.53
CA PRO A 413 -3.42 17.36 3.42
C PRO A 413 -2.28 18.38 3.60
N THR A 414 -2.62 19.65 3.83
CA THR A 414 -1.63 20.75 3.99
C THR A 414 -0.70 20.56 5.18
N ASP A 415 -1.14 19.80 6.19
CA ASP A 415 -0.38 19.45 7.38
C ASP A 415 0.37 18.11 7.23
N ALA A 416 0.33 17.45 6.08
CA ALA A 416 1.11 16.25 5.81
C ALA A 416 2.55 16.59 5.36
N LEU A 417 3.51 15.77 5.78
CA LEU A 417 4.92 15.86 5.41
C LEU A 417 5.34 14.60 4.65
N SER A 418 6.06 14.76 3.54
CA SER A 418 6.72 13.66 2.83
C SER A 418 8.19 13.58 3.26
N ILE A 419 8.57 12.48 3.90
CA ILE A 419 9.92 12.24 4.44
C ILE A 419 10.65 11.21 3.57
N GLY A 420 11.92 11.44 3.26
CA GLY A 420 12.78 10.49 2.53
C GLY A 420 12.96 10.73 1.03
N GLN A 421 12.60 11.90 0.49
CA GLN A 421 12.67 12.21 -0.95
C GLN A 421 14.06 12.66 -1.49
N ARG A 422 15.16 12.44 -0.77
CA ARG A 422 16.42 13.14 -1.09
C ARG A 422 17.19 12.61 -2.31
N GLU A 423 16.82 11.47 -2.91
CA GLU A 423 17.50 10.98 -4.12
C GLU A 423 16.56 10.89 -5.33
N ARG A 424 16.81 11.74 -6.34
CA ARG A 424 16.20 11.62 -7.67
C ARG A 424 16.68 10.30 -8.30
N GLY A 425 15.88 9.24 -8.17
CA GLY A 425 16.07 7.99 -8.93
C GLY A 425 16.08 6.69 -8.13
N ALA A 426 15.97 6.71 -6.79
CA ALA A 426 15.94 5.50 -5.98
C ALA A 426 14.63 5.37 -5.16
N SER A 427 13.91 4.27 -5.42
CA SER A 427 12.82 3.61 -4.69
C SER A 427 11.67 4.46 -4.09
N ASN A 428 10.49 3.85 -4.06
CA ASN A 428 9.25 4.37 -3.48
C ASN A 428 9.30 4.44 -1.92
N ASP A 429 10.49 4.65 -1.33
CA ASP A 429 10.84 4.48 0.09
C ASP A 429 10.51 5.70 0.96
N GLY A 430 9.66 6.59 0.45
CA GLY A 430 9.17 7.74 1.20
C GLY A 430 8.07 7.38 2.19
N ASN A 431 7.97 8.17 3.27
CA ASN A 431 6.91 8.06 4.27
C ASN A 431 6.07 9.35 4.28
N VAL A 432 4.76 9.24 4.42
CA VAL A 432 3.86 10.37 4.59
C VAL A 432 3.38 10.41 6.04
N ILE A 433 3.63 11.50 6.74
CA ILE A 433 3.34 11.65 8.17
C ILE A 433 2.66 12.98 8.46
N ALA A 434 1.67 13.00 9.35
CA ALA A 434 1.10 14.26 9.82
C ALA A 434 2.16 15.10 10.57
N ARG A 435 2.16 16.41 10.36
CA ARG A 435 3.11 17.35 10.99
C ARG A 435 3.13 17.23 12.51
N ALA A 436 1.96 17.07 13.13
CA ALA A 436 1.84 16.88 14.58
C ALA A 436 2.59 15.61 15.06
N HIS A 437 2.48 14.50 14.32
CA HIS A 437 3.17 13.25 14.64
C HIS A 437 4.68 13.37 14.44
N TRP A 438 5.10 14.06 13.38
CA TRP A 438 6.52 14.36 13.16
C TRP A 438 7.12 15.18 14.30
N GLN A 439 6.44 16.26 14.70
CA GLN A 439 6.85 17.11 15.83
C GLN A 439 6.87 16.32 17.15
N ALA A 440 5.91 15.43 17.37
CA ALA A 440 5.89 14.56 18.54
C ALA A 440 7.06 13.55 18.57
N LEU A 441 7.49 13.04 17.41
CA LEU A 441 8.69 12.20 17.30
C LEU A 441 9.97 12.99 17.58
N GLN A 442 10.07 14.22 17.05
CA GLN A 442 11.18 15.13 17.30
C GLN A 442 11.30 15.44 18.79
N ALA A 443 10.20 15.89 19.41
CA ALA A 443 10.15 16.20 20.85
C ALA A 443 10.58 15.00 21.69
N ARG A 444 10.08 13.79 21.38
CA ARG A 444 10.44 12.57 22.11
C ARG A 444 11.93 12.23 22.02
N ALA A 445 12.55 12.43 20.85
CA ALA A 445 13.99 12.22 20.69
C ALA A 445 14.81 13.23 21.53
N ILE A 446 14.43 14.51 21.50
CA ILE A 446 15.04 15.58 22.28
C ILE A 446 14.90 15.32 23.79
N ASP A 447 13.68 14.98 24.26
CA ASP A 447 13.42 14.71 25.67
C ASP A 447 14.19 13.46 26.15
N THR A 448 14.34 12.45 25.29
CA THR A 448 15.17 11.28 25.60
C THR A 448 16.64 11.65 25.75
N LEU A 449 17.17 12.52 24.89
CA LEU A 449 18.52 13.05 25.03
C LEU A 449 18.68 13.88 26.30
N ARG A 450 17.72 14.76 26.62
CA ARG A 450 17.73 15.57 27.84
C ARG A 450 17.81 14.69 29.09
N ALA A 451 16.91 13.72 29.21
CA ALA A 451 16.89 12.78 30.32
C ALA A 451 18.17 11.91 30.40
N TYR A 452 18.80 11.62 29.26
CA TYR A 452 20.07 10.91 29.24
C TYR A 452 21.20 11.74 29.83
N HIS A 453 21.33 13.00 29.39
CA HIS A 453 22.36 13.91 29.88
C HIS A 453 22.22 14.22 31.37
N GLU A 454 20.99 14.39 31.86
CA GLU A 454 20.72 14.58 33.30
C GLU A 454 21.18 13.38 34.14
N ARG A 455 21.04 12.16 33.61
CA ARG A 455 21.43 10.93 34.30
C ARG A 455 22.92 10.62 34.21
N VAL A 456 23.56 10.96 33.09
CA VAL A 456 24.96 10.65 32.81
C VAL A 456 25.67 11.88 32.21
N PRO A 457 25.96 12.92 33.02
CA PRO A 457 26.50 14.19 32.53
C PRO A 457 27.94 14.08 31.97
N ASP A 458 28.68 13.05 32.41
CA ASP A 458 30.06 12.77 31.99
C ASP A 458 30.16 12.14 30.58
N GLU A 459 29.04 11.84 29.94
CA GLU A 459 29.00 11.31 28.57
C GLU A 459 28.59 12.39 27.57
N GLN A 460 29.24 12.37 26.40
CA GLN A 460 29.00 13.33 25.32
C GLN A 460 27.55 13.23 24.81
N GLY A 461 26.99 12.01 24.70
CA GLY A 461 25.65 11.80 24.18
C GLY A 461 25.38 10.35 23.77
N LEU A 462 24.33 10.13 22.99
CA LEU A 462 23.90 8.82 22.52
C LEU A 462 24.25 8.62 21.04
N ASP A 463 24.61 7.40 20.65
CA ASP A 463 24.62 7.05 19.22
C ASP A 463 23.18 6.96 18.66
N ALA A 464 23.04 7.13 17.35
CA ALA A 464 21.73 7.15 16.68
C ALA A 464 20.89 5.88 16.91
N ALA A 465 21.51 4.70 16.97
CA ALA A 465 20.79 3.44 17.15
C ALA A 465 20.31 3.24 18.59
N ARG A 466 21.12 3.65 19.58
CA ARG A 466 20.76 3.65 21.00
C ARG A 466 19.68 4.68 21.28
N LEU A 467 19.78 5.88 20.73
CA LEU A 467 18.72 6.89 20.84
C LEU A 467 17.39 6.37 20.27
N ARG A 468 17.40 5.72 19.10
CA ARG A 468 16.19 5.10 18.53
C ARG A 468 15.55 4.09 19.47
N ARG A 469 16.34 3.17 20.02
CA ARG A 469 15.85 2.11 20.92
C ARG A 469 15.21 2.69 22.18
N MET A 470 15.71 3.83 22.66
CA MET A 470 15.19 4.51 23.85
C MET A 470 13.96 5.37 23.55
N ALA A 471 14.01 6.19 22.49
CA ALA A 471 12.96 7.15 22.18
C ALA A 471 11.80 6.52 21.39
N ALA A 472 12.10 5.70 20.38
CA ALA A 472 11.13 5.27 19.39
C ALA A 472 11.47 3.88 18.80
N PRO A 473 11.37 2.79 19.58
CA PRO A 473 11.85 1.46 19.19
C PRO A 473 11.10 0.85 18.00
N LEU A 474 9.89 1.33 17.69
CA LEU A 474 9.06 0.85 16.57
C LEU A 474 9.28 1.64 15.27
N VAL A 475 10.07 2.71 15.28
CA VAL A 475 10.34 3.53 14.09
C VAL A 475 11.31 2.80 13.17
N GLY A 476 10.96 2.71 11.88
CA GLY A 476 11.84 2.15 10.84
C GLY A 476 13.09 2.99 10.59
N ASP A 477 14.16 2.36 10.12
CA ASP A 477 15.48 2.99 10.02
C ASP A 477 15.50 4.22 9.10
N ALA A 478 14.80 4.18 7.97
CA ALA A 478 14.75 5.30 7.03
C ALA A 478 14.08 6.55 7.64
N LEU A 479 12.93 6.37 8.28
CA LEU A 479 12.24 7.46 8.98
C LEU A 479 13.10 7.99 10.13
N TRP A 480 13.77 7.11 10.87
CA TRP A 480 14.65 7.51 11.97
C TRP A 480 15.85 8.33 11.49
N ARG A 481 16.53 7.91 10.43
CA ARG A 481 17.66 8.66 9.84
C ARG A 481 17.21 10.07 9.44
N ALA A 482 16.10 10.17 8.72
CA ALA A 482 15.54 11.45 8.32
C ALA A 482 15.14 12.33 9.53
N LEU A 483 14.68 11.75 10.63
CA LEU A 483 14.38 12.47 11.86
C LEU A 483 15.65 13.04 12.49
N VAL A 484 16.70 12.22 12.61
CA VAL A 484 17.99 12.66 13.16
C VAL A 484 18.60 13.74 12.28
N ASP A 485 18.61 13.58 10.96
CA ASP A 485 19.15 14.58 10.05
C ASP A 485 18.35 15.88 10.11
N ALA A 486 17.01 15.83 10.23
CA ALA A 486 16.20 17.03 10.43
C ALA A 486 16.49 17.75 11.76
N LEU A 487 16.75 17.01 12.84
CA LEU A 487 17.10 17.59 14.14
C LEU A 487 18.49 18.22 14.13
N VAL A 488 19.44 17.63 13.38
CA VAL A 488 20.79 18.17 13.20
C VAL A 488 20.78 19.40 12.29
N ASP A 489 20.11 19.31 11.13
CA ASP A 489 19.93 20.41 10.19
C ASP A 489 19.19 21.60 10.84
N GLY A 490 18.24 21.31 11.75
CA GLY A 490 17.49 22.32 12.52
C GLY A 490 18.24 22.91 13.71
N GLY A 491 19.39 22.35 14.10
CA GLY A 491 20.18 22.81 15.24
C GLY A 491 19.63 22.42 16.61
N ASP A 492 18.57 21.60 16.67
CA ASP A 492 18.01 21.09 17.94
C ASP A 492 18.92 20.02 18.59
N VAL A 493 19.73 19.34 17.77
CA VAL A 493 20.68 18.29 18.16
C VAL A 493 22.01 18.53 17.44
N THR A 494 23.12 18.40 18.14
CA THR A 494 24.47 18.47 17.57
C THR A 494 25.04 17.07 17.38
N ARG A 495 25.78 16.85 16.28
CA ARG A 495 26.50 15.60 16.00
C ARG A 495 28.00 15.80 16.14
N SER A 496 28.60 15.10 17.09
CA SER A 496 30.06 15.09 17.34
C SER A 496 30.60 13.68 17.14
N GLY A 497 31.09 13.39 15.94
CA GLY A 497 31.44 12.02 15.53
C GLY A 497 30.18 11.12 15.53
N PRO A 498 30.19 9.95 16.22
CA PRO A 498 29.03 9.08 16.30
C PRO A 498 27.97 9.55 17.32
N TRP A 499 28.27 10.58 18.12
CA TRP A 499 27.45 10.99 19.27
C TRP A 499 26.47 12.09 18.89
N LEU A 500 25.21 11.92 19.29
CA LEU A 500 24.15 12.90 19.23
C LEU A 500 23.92 13.47 20.63
N HIS A 501 23.88 14.80 20.73
CA HIS A 501 23.69 15.49 22.00
C HIS A 501 22.95 16.81 21.81
N LEU A 502 22.46 17.39 22.90
CA LEU A 502 21.84 18.71 22.85
C LEU A 502 22.94 19.77 22.65
N PRO A 503 22.70 20.84 21.88
CA PRO A 503 23.67 21.92 21.70
C PRO A 503 24.11 22.56 23.03
N THR A 504 23.22 22.57 24.02
CA THR A 504 23.47 23.09 25.37
C THR A 504 24.21 22.10 26.27
N HIS A 505 24.38 20.84 25.86
CA HIS A 505 25.09 19.84 26.64
C HIS A 505 26.56 19.82 26.26
N ALA A 506 27.41 20.10 27.23
CA ALA A 506 28.84 19.85 27.19
C ALA A 506 29.19 18.94 28.37
N VAL A 507 30.17 18.06 28.19
CA VAL A 507 30.68 17.20 29.27
C VAL A 507 31.13 18.11 30.42
N SER A 508 30.40 18.04 31.53
CA SER A 508 30.67 18.87 32.71
C SER A 508 31.81 18.28 33.51
N PHE A 509 32.78 19.13 33.87
CA PHE A 509 33.80 18.79 34.86
C PHE A 509 33.34 19.23 36.24
N ASP A 510 33.71 18.50 37.28
CA ASP A 510 33.65 19.07 38.62
C ASP A 510 34.71 20.18 38.79
N ALA A 511 34.59 21.01 39.82
CA ALA A 511 35.50 22.15 40.01
C ALA A 511 36.98 21.73 40.17
N ARG A 512 37.26 20.48 40.60
CA ARG A 512 38.63 19.95 40.73
C ARG A 512 39.14 19.46 39.38
N GLU A 513 38.29 18.82 38.60
CA GLU A 513 38.57 18.38 37.24
C GLU A 513 38.82 19.57 36.31
N ASP A 514 38.04 20.66 36.43
CA ASP A 514 38.26 21.89 35.66
C ASP A 514 39.60 22.54 36.01
N ALA A 515 39.92 22.66 37.30
CA ALA A 515 41.20 23.21 37.74
C ALA A 515 42.39 22.37 37.26
N LEU A 516 42.26 21.04 37.29
CA LEU A 516 43.29 20.14 36.79
C LEU A 516 43.38 20.17 35.26
N ALA A 517 42.25 20.28 34.54
CA ALA A 517 42.24 20.42 33.08
C ALA A 517 42.96 21.70 32.62
N GLN A 518 42.75 22.82 33.32
CA GLN A 518 43.46 24.08 33.07
C GLN A 518 44.97 23.97 33.30
N GLN A 519 45.44 23.05 34.15
CA GLN A 519 46.86 22.75 34.33
C GLN A 519 47.41 21.79 33.28
N LEU A 520 46.59 20.85 32.78
CA LEU A 520 47.01 19.80 31.85
C LEU A 520 47.00 20.23 30.37
N LEU A 521 46.04 21.05 29.94
CA LEU A 521 45.91 21.44 28.53
C LEU A 521 47.09 22.27 28.00
N PRO A 522 47.59 23.30 28.71
CA PRO A 522 48.72 24.11 28.23
C PRO A 522 50.01 23.32 27.94
N PRO A 523 50.51 22.42 28.82
CA PRO A 523 51.71 21.64 28.51
C PRO A 523 51.50 20.63 27.38
N ILE A 524 50.29 20.07 27.23
CA ILE A 524 49.94 19.20 26.09
C ILE A 524 49.98 20.01 24.78
N HIS A 525 49.43 21.22 24.78
CA HIS A 525 49.46 22.09 23.61
C HIS A 525 50.88 22.56 23.27
N ALA A 526 51.66 22.97 24.29
CA ALA A 526 53.04 23.44 24.12
C ALA A 526 53.98 22.35 23.58
N GLY A 527 53.72 21.07 23.90
CA GLY A 527 54.47 19.94 23.34
C GLY A 527 54.25 19.71 21.84
N ARG A 528 53.25 20.35 21.24
CA ARG A 528 52.91 20.29 19.81
C ARG A 528 52.93 18.82 19.31
N PHE A 529 53.87 18.45 18.43
CA PHE A 529 53.94 17.12 17.82
C PHE A 529 54.49 16.01 18.73
N ASP A 530 55.10 16.33 19.88
CA ASP A 530 55.55 15.36 20.88
C ASP A 530 55.15 15.80 22.30
N PRO A 531 53.85 15.68 22.65
CA PRO A 531 53.34 16.07 23.96
C PRO A 531 53.86 15.17 25.09
N PRO A 532 53.87 15.66 26.34
CA PRO A 532 54.27 14.88 27.50
C PRO A 532 53.35 13.67 27.72
N TRP A 533 53.91 12.58 28.27
CA TRP A 533 53.14 11.39 28.63
C TRP A 533 52.32 11.64 29.90
N VAL A 534 51.27 10.83 30.11
CA VAL A 534 50.44 10.90 31.32
C VAL A 534 51.27 10.87 32.61
N ARG A 535 52.32 10.05 32.68
CA ARG A 535 53.24 9.97 33.83
C ARG A 535 53.99 11.27 34.11
N ASP A 536 54.35 12.01 33.06
CA ASP A 536 55.13 13.24 33.15
C ASP A 536 54.19 14.38 33.58
N LEU A 537 52.99 14.44 32.99
CA LEU A 537 51.91 15.32 33.42
C LEU A 537 51.52 15.09 34.89
N ALA A 538 51.41 13.83 35.32
CA ALA A 538 51.12 13.46 36.70
C ALA A 538 52.19 13.94 37.69
N ARG A 539 53.47 13.81 37.31
CA ARG A 539 54.59 14.31 38.11
C ARG A 539 54.59 15.84 38.22
N GLU A 540 54.33 16.54 37.12
CA GLU A 540 54.34 18.02 37.07
C GLU A 540 53.16 18.63 37.83
N THR A 541 52.00 18.01 37.77
CA THR A 541 50.77 18.46 38.47
C THR A 541 50.65 17.92 39.89
N GLY A 542 51.56 17.06 40.34
CA GLY A 542 51.50 16.44 41.67
C GLY A 542 50.26 15.56 41.89
N THR A 543 49.65 15.05 40.82
CA THR A 543 48.39 14.29 40.84
C THR A 543 48.64 12.80 40.53
N ALA A 544 47.84 11.89 41.10
CA ALA A 544 47.96 10.47 40.82
C ALA A 544 47.76 10.15 39.31
N GLU A 545 48.58 9.27 38.76
CA GLU A 545 48.58 8.94 37.31
C GLU A 545 47.20 8.47 36.82
N ASP A 546 46.51 7.65 37.63
CA ASP A 546 45.17 7.15 37.28
C ASP A 546 44.13 8.26 37.19
N ALA A 547 44.24 9.29 38.05
CA ALA A 547 43.34 10.45 38.02
C ALA A 547 43.60 11.33 36.79
N VAL A 548 44.87 11.58 36.46
CA VAL A 548 45.25 12.30 35.23
C VAL A 548 44.78 11.54 33.99
N ARG A 549 44.95 10.21 33.96
CA ARG A 549 44.47 9.35 32.86
C ARG A 549 42.95 9.39 32.73
N ALA A 550 42.22 9.34 33.85
CA ALA A 550 40.77 9.40 33.85
C ALA A 550 40.27 10.76 33.32
N LEU A 551 40.86 11.86 33.78
CA LEU A 551 40.53 13.20 33.31
C LEU A 551 40.88 13.41 31.83
N LEU A 552 42.05 12.98 31.37
CA LEU A 552 42.41 13.07 29.95
C LEU A 552 41.50 12.24 29.05
N ARG A 553 40.95 11.12 29.54
CA ARG A 553 39.89 10.39 28.84
C ARG A 553 38.58 11.17 28.79
N LYS A 554 38.21 11.91 29.84
CA LYS A 554 37.04 12.81 29.82
C LYS A 554 37.27 13.99 28.86
N LEU A 555 38.43 14.64 28.91
CA LEU A 555 38.85 15.68 27.95
C LEU A 555 38.86 15.15 26.51
N ALA A 556 39.26 13.89 26.31
CA ALA A 556 39.21 13.25 24.99
C ALA A 556 37.78 13.02 24.48
N ARG A 557 36.82 12.79 25.38
CA ARG A 557 35.40 12.69 25.03
C ARG A 557 34.77 14.05 24.74
N ARG A 558 35.17 15.09 25.48
CA ARG A 558 34.78 16.49 25.24
C ARG A 558 35.38 17.04 23.93
N GLY A 559 36.47 16.44 23.46
CA GLY A 559 37.13 16.78 22.19
C GLY A 559 38.29 17.76 22.33
N ASP A 560 38.74 18.07 23.55
CA ASP A 560 39.87 18.98 23.78
C ASP A 560 41.22 18.30 23.46
N VAL A 561 41.28 16.97 23.59
CA VAL A 561 42.45 16.16 23.28
C VAL A 561 42.08 14.88 22.52
N HIS A 562 43.04 14.24 21.85
CA HIS A 562 42.86 12.92 21.25
C HIS A 562 43.90 11.93 21.74
N GLN A 563 43.44 10.73 22.07
CA GLN A 563 44.34 9.65 22.46
C GLN A 563 44.93 8.95 21.22
N VAL A 564 46.17 9.28 20.89
CA VAL A 564 46.91 8.67 19.77
C VAL A 564 47.35 7.25 20.13
N VAL A 565 47.95 7.07 21.30
CA VAL A 565 48.27 5.75 21.88
C VAL A 565 47.95 5.74 23.38
N ARG A 566 48.03 4.57 24.00
CA ARG A 566 47.84 4.43 25.45
C ARG A 566 48.77 5.41 26.18
N ASP A 567 48.21 6.20 27.09
CA ASP A 567 48.90 7.17 27.94
C ASP A 567 49.59 8.33 27.19
N LEU A 568 49.17 8.62 25.95
CA LEU A 568 49.63 9.77 25.18
C LEU A 568 48.44 10.48 24.50
N PHE A 569 48.28 11.76 24.82
CA PHE A 569 47.18 12.59 24.36
C PHE A 569 47.72 13.83 23.65
N TYR A 570 47.11 14.16 22.51
CA TYR A 570 47.44 15.34 21.71
C TYR A 570 46.35 16.38 21.84
N HIS A 571 46.70 17.66 21.86
CA HIS A 571 45.71 18.73 21.82
C HIS A 571 44.94 18.71 20.49
N ALA A 572 43.63 18.99 20.53
CA ALA A 572 42.76 18.92 19.35
C ALA A 572 43.23 19.79 18.18
N GLU A 573 43.74 20.99 18.47
CA GLU A 573 44.30 21.90 17.44
C GLU A 573 45.52 21.31 16.75
N VAL A 574 46.39 20.61 17.49
CA VAL A 574 47.58 19.97 16.93
C VAL A 574 47.19 18.77 16.07
N VAL A 575 46.19 18.00 16.47
CA VAL A 575 45.69 16.90 15.63
C VAL A 575 45.09 17.43 14.34
N ARG A 576 44.42 18.58 14.38
CA ARG A 576 43.92 19.27 13.18
C ARG A 576 45.06 19.71 12.26
N GLU A 577 46.14 20.23 12.83
CA GLU A 577 47.37 20.57 12.08
C GLU A 577 48.00 19.32 11.43
N LEU A 578 48.13 18.22 12.18
CA LEU A 578 48.65 16.95 11.66
C LEU A 578 47.75 16.38 10.56
N ALA A 579 46.42 16.47 10.70
CA ALA A 579 45.48 16.04 9.68
C ALA A 579 45.61 16.88 8.41
N ALA A 580 45.74 18.21 8.52
CA ALA A 580 45.98 19.09 7.39
C ALA A 580 47.30 18.76 6.67
N LEU A 581 48.36 18.45 7.42
CA LEU A 581 49.64 18.02 6.85
C LEU A 581 49.51 16.70 6.07
N VAL A 582 48.73 15.73 6.58
CA VAL A 582 48.42 14.50 5.84
C VAL A 582 47.62 14.80 4.56
N ALA A 583 46.64 15.71 4.64
CA ALA A 583 45.84 16.15 3.49
C ALA A 583 46.67 16.80 2.38
N GLU A 584 47.71 17.56 2.76
CA GLU A 584 48.62 18.22 1.83
C GLU A 584 49.60 17.24 1.19
N LEU A 585 50.19 16.33 1.99
CA LEU A 585 51.25 15.44 1.53
C LEU A 585 50.74 14.25 0.72
N ALA A 586 49.59 13.66 1.08
CA ALA A 586 49.14 12.43 0.42
C ALA A 586 48.88 12.58 -1.09
N PRO A 587 48.27 13.68 -1.61
CA PRO A 587 48.13 13.90 -3.06
C PRO A 587 49.47 14.02 -3.79
N MET A 588 50.49 14.64 -3.16
CA MET A 588 51.83 14.79 -3.75
C MET A 588 52.55 13.45 -3.94
N HIS A 589 52.12 12.41 -3.22
CA HIS A 589 52.68 11.06 -3.27
C HIS A 589 51.71 10.01 -3.85
N GLY A 590 50.88 10.41 -4.82
CA GLY A 590 50.00 9.47 -5.54
C GLY A 590 48.76 9.04 -4.74
N GLY A 591 48.33 9.86 -3.78
CA GLY A 591 47.15 9.65 -2.94
C GLY A 591 47.42 8.88 -1.64
N GLY A 592 48.64 8.38 -1.43
CA GLY A 592 49.06 7.64 -0.25
C GLY A 592 50.32 8.25 0.39
N LEU A 593 50.37 8.25 1.71
CA LEU A 593 51.47 8.82 2.51
C LEU A 593 52.26 7.71 3.19
N ASP A 594 53.59 7.69 3.02
CA ASP A 594 54.48 6.77 3.74
C ASP A 594 54.99 7.38 5.06
N ALA A 595 55.46 6.51 5.97
CA ALA A 595 55.90 6.92 7.30
C ALA A 595 57.21 7.73 7.32
N ALA A 596 58.08 7.62 6.31
CA ALA A 596 59.33 8.37 6.23
C ALA A 596 59.05 9.83 5.80
N THR A 597 58.20 10.01 4.80
CA THR A 597 57.74 11.32 4.33
C THR A 597 57.03 12.08 5.45
N PHE A 598 56.13 11.41 6.17
CA PHE A 598 55.44 12.04 7.32
C PHE A 598 56.39 12.36 8.49
N ARG A 599 57.37 11.50 8.75
CA ARG A 599 58.42 11.74 9.75
C ARG A 599 59.23 13.00 9.43
N ASP A 600 59.65 13.13 8.17
CA ASP A 600 60.50 14.24 7.73
C ASP A 600 59.74 15.58 7.77
N ALA A 601 58.44 15.56 7.47
CA ALA A 601 57.58 16.74 7.55
C ALA A 601 57.23 17.16 9.00
N THR A 602 57.15 16.20 9.93
CA THR A 602 56.82 16.48 11.35
C THR A 602 58.05 16.66 12.25
N GLY A 603 59.25 16.30 11.79
CA GLY A 603 60.48 16.31 12.59
C GLY A 603 60.49 15.28 13.73
N LEU A 604 59.55 14.33 13.73
CA LEU A 604 59.39 13.33 14.78
C LEU A 604 60.30 12.11 14.55
N GLY A 605 60.44 11.26 15.57
CA GLY A 605 61.04 9.94 15.38
C GLY A 605 60.12 9.00 14.59
N ARG A 606 60.69 8.04 13.84
CA ARG A 606 59.95 7.05 13.03
C ARG A 606 58.81 6.36 13.80
N LYS A 607 59.07 5.96 15.05
CA LYS A 607 58.08 5.31 15.92
C LYS A 607 56.86 6.20 16.15
N ARG A 608 57.05 7.51 16.36
CA ARG A 608 55.97 8.45 16.65
C ARG A 608 55.15 8.77 15.40
N ALA A 609 55.81 8.97 14.27
CA ALA A 609 55.16 9.17 12.98
C ALA A 609 54.18 8.01 12.66
N ILE A 610 54.63 6.77 12.85
CA ILE A 610 53.79 5.57 12.65
C ILE A 610 52.58 5.58 13.60
N GLN A 611 52.76 5.88 14.89
CA GLN A 611 51.66 5.91 15.86
C GLN A 611 50.56 6.92 15.50
N ILE A 612 50.94 8.07 14.96
CA ILE A 612 49.99 9.11 14.52
C ILE A 612 49.24 8.65 13.26
N LEU A 613 49.93 8.05 12.29
CA LEU A 613 49.29 7.52 11.09
C LEU A 613 48.33 6.37 11.41
N GLU A 614 48.72 5.45 12.30
CA GLU A 614 47.85 4.39 12.83
C GLU A 614 46.63 4.95 13.58
N PHE A 615 46.79 6.08 14.27
CA PHE A 615 45.65 6.78 14.88
C PHE A 615 44.68 7.29 13.81
N PHE A 616 45.17 7.92 12.74
CA PHE A 616 44.33 8.40 11.64
C PHE A 616 43.62 7.26 10.90
N ASP A 617 44.25 6.09 10.80
CA ASP A 617 43.60 4.89 10.28
C ASP A 617 42.46 4.42 11.20
N ARG A 618 42.72 4.39 12.52
CA ARG A 618 41.75 3.92 13.51
C ARG A 618 40.50 4.79 13.58
N VAL A 619 40.65 6.10 13.44
CA VAL A 619 39.52 7.06 13.43
C VAL A 619 38.87 7.20 12.04
N GLY A 620 39.38 6.49 11.03
CA GLY A 620 38.81 6.45 9.68
C GLY A 620 39.11 7.68 8.83
N TYR A 621 40.13 8.46 9.17
CA TYR A 621 40.61 9.58 8.36
C TYR A 621 41.50 9.09 7.21
N THR A 622 42.41 8.16 7.50
CA THR A 622 43.23 7.46 6.51
C THR A 622 42.91 5.96 6.48
N ARG A 623 43.48 5.25 5.50
CA ARG A 623 43.45 3.79 5.41
C ARG A 623 44.83 3.27 5.00
N PHE A 624 45.41 2.42 5.83
CA PHE A 624 46.63 1.69 5.50
C PHE A 624 46.40 0.64 4.40
N HIS A 625 47.17 0.71 3.32
CA HIS A 625 47.20 -0.27 2.24
C HIS A 625 48.57 -0.28 1.55
N ARG A 626 49.19 -1.46 1.41
CA ARG A 626 50.49 -1.65 0.72
C ARG A 626 51.56 -0.62 1.17
N ASP A 627 51.79 -0.55 2.48
CA ASP A 627 52.81 0.31 3.12
C ASP A 627 52.55 1.83 3.01
N LEU A 628 51.36 2.25 2.57
CA LEU A 628 50.95 3.65 2.44
C LEU A 628 49.62 3.90 3.17
N HIS A 629 49.44 5.12 3.67
CA HIS A 629 48.19 5.59 4.30
C HIS A 629 47.43 6.48 3.31
N PHE A 630 46.28 6.01 2.82
CA PHE A 630 45.45 6.72 1.84
C PHE A 630 44.36 7.54 2.50
N LEU A 631 44.12 8.77 2.03
CA LEU A 631 42.98 9.58 2.44
C LEU A 631 41.67 8.96 1.98
N ARG A 632 40.63 9.03 2.82
CA ARG A 632 39.29 8.57 2.48
C ARG A 632 38.46 9.71 1.86
N PRO A 633 37.82 9.50 0.69
CA PRO A 633 37.09 10.57 -0.01
C PRO A 633 35.85 11.09 0.75
N ASP A 634 35.32 10.26 1.65
CA ASP A 634 34.09 10.46 2.42
C ASP A 634 34.34 10.97 3.85
N SER A 635 35.60 11.16 4.27
CA SER A 635 35.94 11.66 5.60
C SER A 635 36.69 13.00 5.55
N GLY A 636 35.97 14.08 5.85
CA GLY A 636 36.58 15.33 6.29
C GLY A 636 36.94 15.23 7.77
N TRP A 637 38.16 15.62 8.17
CA TRP A 637 38.44 15.89 9.58
C TRP A 637 37.64 17.13 9.98
N ALA A 638 36.44 16.93 10.53
CA ALA A 638 35.48 18.00 10.80
C ALA A 638 36.15 19.12 11.62
N GLY A 639 36.31 20.29 10.99
CA GLY A 639 36.97 21.46 11.57
C GLY A 639 37.73 22.38 10.60
N ILE A 640 37.77 22.08 9.30
CA ILE A 640 38.31 23.01 8.28
C ILE A 640 37.37 23.05 7.08
N GLN A 641 36.36 23.92 7.16
CA GLN A 641 36.12 24.99 6.19
C GLN A 641 35.50 26.12 7.03
N ALA A 642 36.09 27.32 6.90
CA ALA A 642 35.53 28.55 7.46
C ALA A 642 34.15 28.84 6.86
#